data_AF-A0A6G3CLB5-F1
#
_entry.id   AF-A0A6G3CLB5-F1
#
_cell.length_a   1.000
_cell.length_b   1.000
_cell.length_c   1.000
_cell.angle_alpha   90.00
_cell.angle_beta   90.00
_cell.angle_gamma   90.00
#
_symmetry.space_group_name_H-M   'P 1'
#
loop_
_entity.id
_entity.type
_entity.pdbx_description
1 polymer ?
#
loop_
_entity_poly.entity_id
_entity_poly.type
_entity_poly.pdbx_seq_one_letter_code
_entity_poly.pdbx_strand_id
1 'polypeptide(L)'
;MTFAASVAFVTGAGPAAADPVAECTATKGAIVAVDFGPFGGDVVRGCDTTPTTGYELLHEGGFTTEGTQHDGDGFICRIGNGSFNSGTQYPTPATEDCVLTPQATAYWSYWIASPGQDSWSYSPLGAMSRKPQAGDVDAWVFGGTDVGGSTGRPTFTPDEVRAGGGATPGPTEDPTGGPTVPAGQIDVAAAGRWVSGQLREGTHVVDEGAETPNDFLTTEAAYALAAANGKGSALDKVVTHLAGRTDAYAYPAGADEPPAAPAAARLALLAEITEGDPRDVGGHDLLGDLAENVCPAGPESGSPTPGCTAKGDFHGATYADGQALAVLALLRGGVERPAGTEERLTQLVCQDGSVTGILLSPGEYCDGDPATTGLVALVLDEAGGHEAAVAKMRTYLKKAQLKSGAFPMDNMSTTGSVAATAYAAQALRALGDGGAADAAVAWLSREQLDDGGFGFDEGATDAALYATAPAVLAGAGTDLVRLVAKASEPTVPPTTPPATGGPTTKPTTRPPGVGPDLKKGVGFLTHPANLLQGRYYDDGAGQGQAEFGMTIDGAFALAATGHDNNALRTVVDFLSGGGKDRTGRTVADWSGIGGKYAQGGRIGKTALLAQAVERDPRDFGGRDLIAAVTDAVCEKPSTAPDRSCPAKGAYTYSPSVFAQSLGIIAQVRAGEEKAAEAPIAYLASLQHASSGAWPSLIPSTGDSDVDSTAMAAMTLDLVPGDAHAAAVDKSLAWIAARQLPDGGFPGASGNSVNSAALAVQGLSLDAEKYDKQITKALKFLASQQNKDGGFNVAKEGQRGSDIRASAQAVGGATGISFGTLARSLEGTTPNPVPSSSTPVIVTPGDSAGGGGIVNADGPGGGGGLAATGAQALGLAAAAAVLVLAGWRTVVTARKRRGATAGGER
;
A
#
# COMPACT_ATOMS: atom_id res chain seq x y z
N MET A 1 35.75 22.43 58.59
CA MET A 1 34.42 21.76 58.61
C MET A 1 33.36 22.80 58.33
N THR A 2 32.77 22.78 57.14
CA THR A 2 31.45 23.39 56.87
C THR A 2 30.87 22.68 55.66
N PHE A 3 29.74 22.00 55.83
CA PHE A 3 28.99 21.41 54.71
C PHE A 3 28.23 22.52 53.99
N ALA A 4 28.23 22.49 52.66
CA ALA A 4 27.29 23.22 51.83
C ALA A 4 26.69 22.22 50.82
N ALA A 5 25.45 21.81 51.07
CA ALA A 5 24.72 20.92 50.17
C ALA A 5 24.04 21.75 49.08
N SER A 6 24.46 21.60 47.83
CA SER A 6 23.78 22.18 46.69
C SER A 6 22.65 21.25 46.24
N VAL A 7 21.41 21.55 46.66
CA VAL A 7 20.22 20.90 46.11
C VAL A 7 19.99 21.47 44.71
N ALA A 8 20.27 20.66 43.68
CA ALA A 8 19.86 20.98 42.32
C ALA A 8 18.36 20.72 42.20
N PHE A 9 17.58 21.79 42.06
CA PHE A 9 16.19 21.67 41.61
C PHE A 9 16.20 21.19 40.15
N VAL A 10 15.81 19.94 39.93
CA VAL A 10 15.39 19.48 38.61
C VAL A 10 14.03 20.10 38.34
N THR A 11 14.02 21.28 37.73
CA THR A 11 12.83 21.76 37.02
C THR A 11 12.65 20.83 35.83
N GLY A 12 11.72 19.88 35.93
CA GLY A 12 11.27 19.14 34.76
C GLY A 12 10.80 20.13 33.70
N ALA A 13 11.10 19.87 32.44
CA ALA A 13 10.41 20.55 31.36
C ALA A 13 8.91 20.32 31.55
N GLY A 14 8.12 21.39 31.47
CA GLY A 14 6.66 21.23 31.38
C GLY A 14 6.31 20.46 30.10
N PRO A 15 5.08 19.91 30.00
CA PRO A 15 4.59 19.43 28.72
C PRO A 15 4.73 20.53 27.67
N ALA A 16 5.02 20.14 26.42
CA ALA A 16 5.00 21.07 25.30
C ALA A 16 3.63 21.77 25.28
N ALA A 17 3.66 23.10 25.22
CA ALA A 17 2.45 23.91 25.12
C ALA A 17 2.26 24.25 23.65
N ALA A 18 1.04 24.08 23.15
CA ALA A 18 0.71 24.36 21.76
C ALA A 18 1.18 25.74 21.32
N ASP A 19 1.65 25.81 20.07
CA ASP A 19 1.98 27.09 19.47
C ASP A 19 0.73 27.99 19.47
N PRO A 20 0.88 29.32 19.60
CA PRO A 20 -0.25 30.23 19.53
C PRO A 20 -0.95 30.04 18.18
N VAL A 21 -2.27 29.83 18.17
CA VAL A 21 -3.03 29.54 16.92
C VAL A 21 -2.75 30.55 15.79
N ALA A 22 -2.45 31.81 16.14
CA ALA A 22 -2.08 32.87 15.18
C ALA A 22 -0.72 32.66 14.46
N GLU A 23 0.14 31.75 14.93
CA GLU A 23 1.41 31.39 14.29
C GLU A 23 1.27 30.32 13.21
N CYS A 24 0.17 29.57 13.22
CA CYS A 24 -0.21 28.69 12.13
C CYS A 24 -0.96 29.51 11.06
N THR A 25 -0.36 29.63 9.89
CA THR A 25 -0.85 30.44 8.76
C THR A 25 -1.04 29.56 7.53
N ALA A 26 -1.62 30.11 6.46
CA ALA A 26 -1.74 29.43 5.17
C ALA A 26 -0.38 28.99 4.54
N THR A 27 0.77 29.36 5.13
CA THR A 27 2.11 29.01 4.64
C THR A 27 3.09 28.57 5.75
N LYS A 28 2.62 28.35 6.99
CA LYS A 28 3.45 27.87 8.13
C LYS A 28 2.58 27.09 9.11
N GLY A 29 3.01 25.88 9.50
CA GLY A 29 2.28 25.06 10.49
C GLY A 29 0.95 24.51 10.01
N ALA A 30 0.25 23.77 10.87
CA ALA A 30 -1.12 23.31 10.65
C ALA A 30 -1.95 23.47 11.93
N ILE A 31 -3.28 23.48 11.79
CA ILE A 31 -4.21 23.60 12.93
C ILE A 31 -4.97 22.29 13.09
N VAL A 32 -5.16 21.86 14.33
CA VAL A 32 -6.08 20.77 14.67
C VAL A 32 -7.28 21.32 15.44
N ALA A 33 -8.47 20.81 15.15
CA ALA A 33 -9.69 21.07 15.88
C ALA A 33 -10.23 19.75 16.47
N VAL A 34 -10.75 19.80 17.70
CA VAL A 34 -11.40 18.65 18.34
C VAL A 34 -12.75 19.08 18.88
N ASP A 35 -13.81 18.41 18.44
CA ASP A 35 -15.18 18.66 18.86
C ASP A 35 -15.51 17.90 20.16
N PHE A 36 -15.60 18.64 21.27
CA PHE A 36 -16.09 18.11 22.53
C PHE A 36 -17.61 18.28 22.74
N GLY A 37 -18.35 18.74 21.73
CA GLY A 37 -19.81 18.90 21.73
C GLY A 37 -20.59 17.68 22.25
N PRO A 38 -20.28 16.44 21.81
CA PRO A 38 -20.89 15.21 22.34
C PRO A 38 -20.70 14.99 23.86
N PHE A 39 -19.73 15.68 24.47
CA PHE A 39 -19.41 15.63 25.90
C PHE A 39 -19.75 16.94 26.64
N GLY A 40 -20.46 17.87 25.98
CA GLY A 40 -20.88 19.16 26.54
C GLY A 40 -19.80 20.25 26.52
N GLY A 41 -18.80 20.13 25.65
CA GLY A 41 -17.79 21.16 25.38
C GLY A 41 -18.00 21.91 24.06
N ASP A 42 -17.07 22.81 23.77
CA ASP A 42 -16.96 23.50 22.48
C ASP A 42 -15.89 22.83 21.59
N VAL A 43 -15.76 23.29 20.35
CA VAL A 43 -14.63 22.93 19.48
C VAL A 43 -13.36 23.62 19.98
N VAL A 44 -12.37 22.83 20.39
CA VAL A 44 -11.06 23.33 20.86
C VAL A 44 -10.05 23.25 19.72
N ARG A 45 -9.14 24.24 19.63
CA ARG A 45 -8.12 24.33 18.58
C ARG A 45 -6.70 24.26 19.13
N GLY A 46 -5.84 23.57 18.39
CA GLY A 46 -4.39 23.50 18.59
C GLY A 46 -3.63 23.97 17.34
N CYS A 47 -2.38 24.36 17.51
CA CYS A 47 -1.47 24.72 16.42
C CYS A 47 -0.11 24.09 16.69
N ASP A 48 0.48 23.54 15.65
CA ASP A 48 1.87 23.11 15.58
C ASP A 48 2.49 23.79 14.36
N THR A 49 3.59 24.52 14.54
CA THR A 49 4.25 25.22 13.44
C THR A 49 5.16 24.33 12.59
N THR A 50 5.43 23.09 13.00
CA THR A 50 6.32 22.11 12.35
C THR A 50 5.85 20.63 12.44
N PRO A 51 4.57 20.30 12.18
CA PRO A 51 4.06 18.93 12.32
C PRO A 51 4.70 17.99 11.31
N THR A 52 5.07 16.77 11.72
CA THR A 52 5.52 15.72 10.77
C THR A 52 4.43 14.66 10.53
N THR A 53 3.51 14.47 11.48
CA THR A 53 2.30 13.63 11.32
C THR A 53 1.04 14.32 11.86
N GLY A 54 -0.14 13.84 11.46
CA GLY A 54 -1.42 14.28 12.02
C GLY A 54 -1.59 13.93 13.50
N TYR A 55 -0.92 12.85 13.95
CA TYR A 55 -0.88 12.46 15.36
C TYR A 55 0.00 13.41 16.20
N GLU A 56 1.15 13.84 15.66
CA GLU A 56 1.98 14.88 16.29
C GLU A 56 1.25 16.22 16.32
N LEU A 57 0.62 16.62 15.21
CA LEU A 57 -0.21 17.83 15.15
C LEU A 57 -1.31 17.82 16.23
N LEU A 58 -1.91 16.66 16.52
CA LEU A 58 -2.85 16.52 17.64
C LEU A 58 -2.17 16.72 19.02
N HIS A 59 -1.00 16.12 19.24
CA HIS A 59 -0.28 16.20 20.52
C HIS A 59 0.35 17.57 20.79
N GLU A 60 1.16 18.06 19.86
CA GLU A 60 1.79 19.38 19.93
C GLU A 60 0.74 20.49 19.81
N GLY A 61 -0.41 20.22 19.17
CA GLY A 61 -1.62 21.03 19.27
C GLY A 61 -2.23 21.11 20.69
N GLY A 62 -1.67 20.43 21.68
CA GLY A 62 -2.03 20.54 23.10
C GLY A 62 -3.11 19.55 23.57
N PHE A 63 -3.37 18.50 22.80
CA PHE A 63 -4.30 17.44 23.16
C PHE A 63 -3.57 16.21 23.71
N THR A 64 -4.23 15.48 24.61
CA THR A 64 -3.75 14.20 25.14
C THR A 64 -4.58 13.06 24.59
N THR A 65 -3.96 12.04 24.02
CA THR A 65 -4.68 10.83 23.57
C THR A 65 -4.49 9.63 24.49
N GLU A 66 -5.31 8.62 24.31
CA GLU A 66 -5.06 7.26 24.78
C GLU A 66 -5.38 6.29 23.64
N GLY A 67 -4.43 5.41 23.32
CA GLY A 67 -4.62 4.32 22.37
C GLY A 67 -5.46 3.16 22.91
N THR A 68 -5.59 2.10 22.11
CA THR A 68 -6.15 0.83 22.60
C THR A 68 -5.06 -0.10 23.13
N GLN A 69 -5.40 -1.04 24.02
CA GLN A 69 -4.44 -2.05 24.49
C GLN A 69 -4.13 -3.12 23.44
N HIS A 70 -5.05 -3.38 22.50
CA HIS A 70 -4.88 -4.37 21.44
C HIS A 70 -3.97 -3.87 20.30
N ASP A 71 -4.18 -2.62 19.86
CA ASP A 71 -3.57 -2.02 18.66
C ASP A 71 -2.64 -0.82 18.96
N GLY A 72 -2.54 -0.39 20.22
CA GLY A 72 -1.70 0.73 20.65
C GLY A 72 -2.24 2.11 20.24
N ASP A 73 -1.35 3.09 20.24
CA ASP A 73 -1.66 4.51 19.99
C ASP A 73 -2.09 4.81 18.53
N GLY A 74 -1.86 3.88 17.61
CA GLY A 74 -2.36 3.96 16.23
C GLY A 74 -3.90 3.99 16.12
N PHE A 75 -4.60 3.47 17.14
CA PHE A 75 -6.05 3.61 17.28
C PHE A 75 -6.37 4.50 18.49
N ILE A 76 -6.49 5.81 18.25
CA ILE A 76 -6.90 6.80 19.25
C ILE A 76 -8.32 6.46 19.74
N CYS A 77 -8.42 6.01 20.98
CA CYS A 77 -9.71 5.70 21.59
C CYS A 77 -10.22 6.86 22.44
N ARG A 78 -9.35 7.67 23.07
CA ARG A 78 -9.71 8.88 23.81
C ARG A 78 -8.92 10.10 23.38
N ILE A 79 -9.54 11.28 23.48
CA ILE A 79 -8.90 12.60 23.33
C ILE A 79 -9.31 13.48 24.52
N GLY A 80 -8.38 14.28 25.04
CA GLY A 80 -8.61 15.31 26.06
C GLY A 80 -7.80 16.57 25.76
N ASN A 81 -8.11 17.69 26.42
CA ASN A 81 -7.38 18.95 26.29
C ASN A 81 -7.38 19.70 27.62
N GLY A 82 -6.25 20.31 28.02
CA GLY A 82 -6.15 21.04 29.30
C GLY A 82 -7.17 22.17 29.47
N SER A 83 -7.66 22.76 28.38
CA SER A 83 -8.66 23.83 28.36
C SER A 83 -10.10 23.34 28.54
N PHE A 84 -10.37 22.03 28.37
CA PHE A 84 -11.70 21.43 28.53
C PHE A 84 -11.71 20.41 29.68
N ASN A 85 -12.62 20.59 30.65
CA ASN A 85 -12.76 19.73 31.82
C ASN A 85 -11.42 19.32 32.48
N SER A 86 -10.50 20.29 32.57
CA SER A 86 -9.16 20.14 33.16
C SER A 86 -8.31 18.98 32.58
N GLY A 87 -8.44 18.68 31.29
CA GLY A 87 -7.68 17.60 30.65
C GLY A 87 -8.33 16.22 30.76
N THR A 88 -9.59 16.12 31.19
CA THR A 88 -10.33 14.84 31.18
C THR A 88 -10.42 14.31 29.75
N GLN A 89 -10.01 13.05 29.54
CA GLN A 89 -10.08 12.39 28.25
C GLN A 89 -11.44 11.70 28.04
N TYR A 90 -11.97 11.81 26.82
CA TYR A 90 -13.28 11.30 26.44
C TYR A 90 -13.19 10.35 25.24
N PRO A 91 -14.04 9.31 25.16
CA PRO A 91 -15.04 8.88 26.15
C PRO A 91 -14.39 8.32 27.43
N THR A 92 -15.02 8.51 28.59
CA THR A 92 -14.39 8.14 29.87
C THR A 92 -14.23 6.61 30.03
N PRO A 93 -13.36 6.12 30.92
CA PRO A 93 -13.23 4.68 31.24
C PRO A 93 -14.51 3.99 31.73
N ALA A 94 -15.56 4.73 32.09
CA ALA A 94 -16.87 4.15 32.42
C ALA A 94 -17.76 3.87 31.18
N THR A 95 -17.30 4.29 29.99
CA THR A 95 -18.06 4.26 28.73
C THR A 95 -17.41 3.32 27.70
N GLU A 96 -16.09 3.36 27.59
CA GLU A 96 -15.27 2.43 26.80
C GLU A 96 -14.03 2.12 27.63
N ASP A 97 -13.61 0.85 27.67
CA ASP A 97 -12.42 0.39 28.41
C ASP A 97 -11.12 0.57 27.61
N CYS A 98 -11.22 0.72 26.28
CA CYS A 98 -10.10 0.81 25.33
C CYS A 98 -9.19 -0.43 25.32
N VAL A 99 -9.76 -1.61 25.56
CA VAL A 99 -9.04 -2.87 25.36
C VAL A 99 -8.98 -3.24 23.87
N LEU A 100 -10.07 -3.02 23.14
CA LEU A 100 -10.24 -3.31 21.71
C LEU A 100 -10.51 -2.01 20.93
N THR A 101 -10.52 -2.10 19.61
CA THR A 101 -10.97 -1.00 18.74
C THR A 101 -12.37 -0.48 19.13
N PRO A 102 -12.58 0.86 19.12
CA PRO A 102 -13.90 1.45 19.30
C PRO A 102 -14.92 0.97 18.26
N GLN A 103 -16.21 1.00 18.61
CA GLN A 103 -17.28 0.59 17.70
C GLN A 103 -17.52 1.66 16.64
N ALA A 104 -17.83 1.26 15.40
CA ALA A 104 -18.14 2.18 14.29
C ALA A 104 -19.34 3.12 14.56
N THR A 105 -20.14 2.83 15.58
CA THR A 105 -21.26 3.67 16.05
C THR A 105 -20.85 4.79 17.03
N ALA A 106 -19.65 4.74 17.61
CA ALA A 106 -19.16 5.70 18.60
C ALA A 106 -17.61 5.67 18.71
N TYR A 107 -16.94 6.47 17.88
CA TYR A 107 -15.48 6.60 17.86
C TYR A 107 -15.04 8.01 17.46
N TRP A 108 -13.75 8.31 17.59
CA TRP A 108 -13.15 9.56 17.11
C TRP A 108 -12.85 9.46 15.60
N SER A 109 -13.72 10.07 14.80
CA SER A 109 -13.55 10.22 13.35
C SER A 109 -12.56 11.33 13.01
N TYR A 110 -11.77 11.16 11.94
CA TYR A 110 -10.66 12.04 11.56
C TYR A 110 -10.90 12.66 10.18
N TRP A 111 -10.80 13.99 10.12
CA TRP A 111 -11.17 14.82 8.98
C TRP A 111 -10.07 15.81 8.64
N ILE A 112 -9.95 16.17 7.37
CA ILE A 112 -8.86 16.99 6.84
C ILE A 112 -9.37 18.03 5.84
N ALA A 113 -8.70 19.17 5.75
CA ALA A 113 -8.90 20.18 4.73
C ALA A 113 -7.63 21.02 4.47
N SER A 114 -7.13 21.00 3.23
CA SER A 114 -5.94 21.73 2.80
C SER A 114 -6.19 23.24 2.58
N PRO A 115 -5.13 24.07 2.43
CA PRO A 115 -5.28 25.52 2.23
C PRO A 115 -6.30 25.91 1.16
N GLY A 116 -7.32 26.67 1.56
CA GLY A 116 -8.37 27.16 0.67
C GLY A 116 -9.55 26.22 0.42
N GLN A 117 -9.57 25.02 1.01
CA GLN A 117 -10.78 24.19 1.07
C GLN A 117 -11.75 24.71 2.15
N ASP A 118 -13.03 24.79 1.81
CA ASP A 118 -14.14 25.30 2.63
C ASP A 118 -15.00 24.19 3.27
N SER A 119 -14.65 22.93 2.99
CA SER A 119 -15.39 21.73 3.36
C SER A 119 -14.44 20.62 3.83
N TRP A 120 -14.94 19.73 4.70
CA TRP A 120 -14.16 18.63 5.29
C TRP A 120 -14.22 17.35 4.44
N SER A 121 -13.05 16.75 4.23
CA SER A 121 -12.91 15.38 3.71
C SER A 121 -12.62 14.41 4.86
N TYR A 122 -13.23 13.23 4.83
CA TYR A 122 -12.88 12.13 5.76
C TYR A 122 -11.48 11.64 5.40
N SER A 123 -10.59 11.45 6.38
CA SER A 123 -9.21 11.07 6.09
C SER A 123 -9.12 9.61 5.63
N PRO A 124 -8.55 9.31 4.44
CA PRO A 124 -8.30 7.94 4.00
C PRO A 124 -7.09 7.30 4.72
N LEU A 125 -6.32 8.12 5.46
CA LEU A 125 -5.14 7.71 6.21
C LEU A 125 -5.37 7.89 7.72
N GLY A 126 -4.81 6.97 8.52
CA GLY A 126 -4.69 7.17 9.96
C GLY A 126 -3.78 8.37 10.28
N ALA A 127 -4.00 9.01 11.43
CA ALA A 127 -3.26 10.20 11.83
C ALA A 127 -1.74 10.00 11.95
N MET A 128 -1.29 8.77 12.22
CA MET A 128 0.12 8.38 12.21
C MET A 128 0.75 8.41 10.80
N SER A 129 -0.06 8.16 9.76
CA SER A 129 0.41 8.04 8.37
C SER A 129 0.25 9.33 7.57
N ARG A 130 -0.74 10.16 7.91
CA ARG A 130 -0.91 11.48 7.26
C ARG A 130 0.19 12.44 7.70
N LYS A 131 0.76 13.16 6.73
CA LYS A 131 1.76 14.23 6.90
C LYS A 131 1.11 15.59 6.57
N PRO A 132 0.76 16.41 7.58
CA PRO A 132 0.11 17.70 7.34
C PRO A 132 1.02 18.66 6.57
N GLN A 133 0.46 19.40 5.63
CA GLN A 133 1.16 20.48 4.93
C GLN A 133 0.94 21.84 5.61
N ALA A 134 1.76 22.82 5.23
CA ALA A 134 1.65 24.17 5.76
C ALA A 134 0.32 24.83 5.36
N GLY A 135 -0.48 25.20 6.36
CA GLY A 135 -1.82 25.75 6.22
C GLY A 135 -2.95 24.72 6.17
N ASP A 136 -2.66 23.42 6.29
CA ASP A 136 -3.68 22.38 6.49
C ASP A 136 -4.46 22.64 7.79
N VAL A 137 -5.71 22.19 7.81
CA VAL A 137 -6.48 22.03 9.04
C VAL A 137 -7.03 20.61 9.16
N ASP A 138 -7.02 20.12 10.40
CA ASP A 138 -7.47 18.78 10.79
C ASP A 138 -8.64 18.91 11.76
N ALA A 139 -9.56 17.95 11.76
CA ALA A 139 -10.65 17.87 12.72
C ALA A 139 -10.87 16.46 13.26
N TRP A 140 -11.19 16.37 14.55
CA TRP A 140 -11.60 15.16 15.24
C TRP A 140 -13.02 15.32 15.81
N VAL A 141 -13.92 14.39 15.49
CA VAL A 141 -15.32 14.44 15.91
C VAL A 141 -15.74 13.08 16.47
N PHE A 142 -16.37 13.07 17.64
CA PHE A 142 -16.82 11.84 18.28
C PHE A 142 -18.25 11.46 17.85
N GLY A 143 -18.41 10.30 17.22
CA GLY A 143 -19.71 9.83 16.75
C GLY A 143 -19.64 8.51 15.97
N GLY A 144 -20.71 8.18 15.27
CA GLY A 144 -20.71 7.09 14.29
C GLY A 144 -20.67 7.66 12.87
N THR A 145 -19.95 6.97 11.99
CA THR A 145 -19.94 7.24 10.54
C THR A 145 -20.20 5.94 9.78
N ASP A 146 -20.55 6.06 8.51
CA ASP A 146 -20.39 5.02 7.51
C ASP A 146 -18.91 4.87 7.10
N VAL A 147 -18.60 3.76 6.41
CA VAL A 147 -17.23 3.39 6.00
C VAL A 147 -16.57 4.43 5.09
N GLY A 148 -17.36 5.22 4.35
CA GLY A 148 -16.86 6.28 3.46
C GLY A 148 -16.89 7.70 4.06
N GLY A 149 -17.31 7.88 5.33
CA GLY A 149 -17.41 9.22 5.94
C GLY A 149 -18.40 10.15 5.24
N SER A 150 -19.46 9.62 4.59
CA SER A 150 -20.53 10.45 4.04
C SER A 150 -21.40 11.07 5.15
N THR A 151 -21.48 10.40 6.30
CA THR A 151 -22.18 10.78 7.54
C THR A 151 -21.20 11.11 8.67
N GLY A 152 -21.69 11.81 9.71
CA GLY A 152 -20.88 12.17 10.89
C GLY A 152 -19.86 13.29 10.69
N ARG A 153 -19.97 14.04 9.59
CA ARG A 153 -19.11 15.20 9.26
C ARG A 153 -19.09 16.26 10.38
N PRO A 154 -17.98 17.03 10.53
CA PRO A 154 -17.93 18.14 11.47
C PRO A 154 -19.04 19.17 11.18
N THR A 155 -19.62 19.74 12.23
CA THR A 155 -20.71 20.74 12.13
C THR A 155 -20.20 22.18 11.96
N PHE A 156 -18.88 22.37 12.04
CA PHE A 156 -18.13 23.60 11.79
C PHE A 156 -17.36 23.48 10.47
N THR A 157 -16.93 24.59 9.88
CA THR A 157 -16.16 24.61 8.62
C THR A 157 -14.64 24.65 8.86
N PRO A 158 -13.81 24.25 7.88
CA PRO A 158 -12.35 24.46 7.92
C PRO A 158 -11.98 25.93 8.18
N ASP A 159 -12.70 26.86 7.56
CA ASP A 159 -12.40 28.29 7.63
C ASP A 159 -12.72 28.93 8.99
N GLU A 160 -13.70 28.40 9.72
CA GLU A 160 -13.98 28.77 11.11
C GLU A 160 -12.82 28.42 12.06
N VAL A 161 -12.07 27.34 11.76
CA VAL A 161 -10.95 26.92 12.60
C VAL A 161 -9.60 27.52 12.19
N ARG A 162 -9.39 27.89 10.92
CA ARG A 162 -8.20 28.61 10.46
C ARG A 162 -7.94 29.90 11.26
N ALA A 163 -6.67 30.20 11.52
CA ALA A 163 -6.23 31.33 12.35
C ALA A 163 -6.73 32.72 11.89
N GLY A 164 -7.05 32.87 10.60
CA GLY A 164 -7.53 34.11 9.98
C GLY A 164 -9.02 34.15 9.65
N GLY A 165 -9.83 33.15 10.05
CA GLY A 165 -11.27 33.13 9.77
C GLY A 165 -11.63 33.08 8.28
N GLY A 166 -11.01 32.16 7.52
CA GLY A 166 -11.31 31.96 6.09
C GLY A 166 -10.77 33.01 5.12
N ALA A 167 -9.85 33.88 5.53
CA ALA A 167 -9.18 34.80 4.60
C ALA A 167 -8.28 34.03 3.60
N THR A 168 -8.86 33.62 2.47
CA THR A 168 -8.16 32.99 1.34
C THR A 168 -7.02 33.89 0.87
N PRO A 169 -5.78 33.41 0.72
CA PRO A 169 -4.78 34.14 -0.02
C PRO A 169 -5.28 34.34 -1.46
N GLY A 170 -5.47 35.59 -1.86
CA GLY A 170 -5.60 35.91 -3.28
C GLY A 170 -4.37 35.42 -4.04
N PRO A 171 -4.47 35.10 -5.34
CA PRO A 171 -3.40 34.46 -6.09
C PRO A 171 -2.12 35.28 -6.02
N THR A 172 -1.12 34.78 -5.29
CA THR A 172 0.23 35.34 -5.31
C THR A 172 0.79 35.24 -6.72
N GLU A 173 1.46 36.31 -7.13
CA GLU A 173 1.74 36.68 -8.51
C GLU A 173 2.23 35.54 -9.42
N ASP A 174 1.48 35.40 -10.52
CA ASP A 174 1.85 34.84 -11.82
C ASP A 174 3.35 34.57 -12.06
N PRO A 175 3.80 33.30 -12.06
CA PRO A 175 4.99 32.91 -12.79
C PRO A 175 4.64 32.75 -14.27
N THR A 176 4.63 33.85 -15.02
CA THR A 176 4.50 33.85 -16.50
C THR A 176 5.69 33.20 -17.22
N GLY A 177 6.60 32.53 -16.48
CA GLY A 177 7.59 31.60 -16.99
C GLY A 177 7.42 30.25 -16.30
N GLY A 178 6.92 29.25 -17.05
CA GLY A 178 7.06 27.85 -16.66
C GLY A 178 8.55 27.47 -16.51
N PRO A 179 8.86 26.36 -15.82
CA PRO A 179 10.25 25.99 -15.56
C PRO A 179 11.02 25.82 -16.86
N THR A 180 12.05 26.64 -17.06
CA THR A 180 13.03 26.49 -18.16
C THR A 180 13.99 25.34 -17.86
N VAL A 181 13.44 24.12 -17.82
CA VAL A 181 14.22 22.89 -17.84
C VAL A 181 14.96 22.76 -19.19
N PRO A 182 16.18 22.18 -19.20
CA PRO A 182 16.86 21.86 -20.45
C PRO A 182 15.99 20.96 -21.34
N ALA A 183 16.03 21.17 -22.65
CA ALA A 183 15.31 20.33 -23.60
C ALA A 183 15.77 18.86 -23.46
N GLY A 184 14.81 17.98 -23.20
CA GLY A 184 15.00 16.54 -23.14
C GLY A 184 14.19 15.85 -24.24
N GLN A 185 14.67 14.70 -24.70
CA GLN A 185 14.06 13.94 -25.79
C GLN A 185 13.93 12.47 -25.38
N ILE A 186 12.74 11.92 -25.55
CA ILE A 186 12.49 10.48 -25.38
C ILE A 186 13.05 9.72 -26.59
N ASP A 187 13.81 8.65 -26.36
CA ASP A 187 14.14 7.68 -27.42
C ASP A 187 12.91 6.82 -27.71
N VAL A 188 12.03 7.38 -28.53
CA VAL A 188 10.81 6.74 -29.04
C VAL A 188 11.14 5.41 -29.76
N ALA A 189 12.31 5.30 -30.39
CA ALA A 189 12.72 4.07 -31.08
C ALA A 189 13.17 2.98 -30.08
N ALA A 190 13.79 3.34 -28.95
CA ALA A 190 14.05 2.40 -27.85
C ALA A 190 12.75 1.91 -27.23
N ALA A 191 11.81 2.81 -26.94
CA ALA A 191 10.50 2.43 -26.42
C ALA A 191 9.73 1.52 -27.39
N GLY A 192 9.72 1.80 -28.70
CA GLY A 192 9.11 0.91 -29.69
C GLY A 192 9.75 -0.49 -29.78
N ARG A 193 11.08 -0.58 -29.61
CA ARG A 193 11.79 -1.88 -29.49
C ARG A 193 11.40 -2.61 -28.20
N TRP A 194 11.31 -1.89 -27.08
CA TRP A 194 10.91 -2.44 -25.79
C TRP A 194 9.49 -2.99 -25.82
N VAL A 195 8.53 -2.21 -26.36
CA VAL A 195 7.13 -2.63 -26.57
C VAL A 195 7.05 -3.87 -27.45
N SER A 196 7.80 -3.90 -28.56
CA SER A 196 7.88 -5.09 -29.43
C SER A 196 8.38 -6.33 -28.68
N GLY A 197 9.26 -6.15 -27.69
CA GLY A 197 9.76 -7.20 -26.81
C GLY A 197 8.73 -7.76 -25.82
N GLN A 198 7.68 -7.00 -25.49
CA GLN A 198 6.59 -7.46 -24.60
C GLN A 198 5.56 -8.34 -25.32
N LEU A 199 5.62 -8.43 -26.66
CA LEU A 199 4.66 -9.19 -27.45
C LEU A 199 5.01 -10.68 -27.49
N ARG A 200 4.20 -11.51 -26.83
CA ARG A 200 4.23 -12.97 -26.96
C ARG A 200 3.99 -13.35 -28.43
N GLU A 201 4.96 -14.09 -28.97
CA GLU A 201 5.01 -14.53 -30.37
C GLU A 201 4.89 -13.37 -31.39
N GLY A 202 5.13 -12.12 -30.95
CA GLY A 202 4.96 -10.91 -31.74
C GLY A 202 3.51 -10.58 -32.09
N THR A 203 2.52 -10.99 -31.27
CA THR A 203 1.09 -10.80 -31.56
C THR A 203 0.27 -10.18 -30.43
N HIS A 204 0.60 -10.43 -29.17
CA HIS A 204 -0.20 -9.95 -28.03
C HIS A 204 0.64 -9.86 -26.76
N VAL A 205 0.18 -9.06 -25.79
CA VAL A 205 0.74 -9.02 -24.45
C VAL A 205 0.05 -10.10 -23.61
N VAL A 206 0.83 -10.80 -22.78
CA VAL A 206 0.29 -11.61 -21.67
C VAL A 206 0.82 -11.03 -20.37
N ASP A 207 0.01 -11.05 -19.32
CA ASP A 207 0.53 -10.81 -17.97
C ASP A 207 1.53 -11.91 -17.60
N GLU A 208 2.51 -11.60 -16.75
CA GLU A 208 3.55 -12.56 -16.38
C GLU A 208 2.92 -13.79 -15.69
N GLY A 209 3.08 -14.96 -16.32
CA GLY A 209 2.46 -16.22 -15.89
C GLY A 209 1.07 -16.54 -16.47
N ALA A 210 0.48 -15.64 -17.28
CA ALA A 210 -0.80 -15.87 -17.96
C ALA A 210 -0.66 -16.63 -19.30
N GLU A 211 -1.68 -17.42 -19.64
CA GLU A 211 -1.85 -18.03 -20.96
C GLU A 211 -2.90 -17.31 -21.81
N THR A 212 -3.78 -16.51 -21.19
CA THR A 212 -4.75 -15.64 -21.87
C THR A 212 -4.12 -14.30 -22.26
N PRO A 213 -4.38 -13.76 -23.46
CA PRO A 213 -4.00 -12.41 -23.81
C PRO A 213 -4.56 -11.38 -22.83
N ASN A 214 -3.75 -10.37 -22.49
CA ASN A 214 -4.24 -9.15 -21.88
C ASN A 214 -4.59 -8.19 -23.03
N ASP A 215 -5.83 -8.23 -23.51
CA ASP A 215 -6.28 -7.49 -24.69
C ASP A 215 -6.19 -5.95 -24.49
N PHE A 216 -6.32 -5.48 -23.25
CA PHE A 216 -6.10 -4.08 -22.86
C PHE A 216 -4.65 -3.65 -23.07
N LEU A 217 -3.69 -4.33 -22.42
CA LEU A 217 -2.26 -4.05 -22.61
C LEU A 217 -1.82 -4.29 -24.06
N THR A 218 -2.44 -5.25 -24.76
CA THR A 218 -2.20 -5.47 -26.19
C THR A 218 -2.63 -4.26 -27.03
N THR A 219 -3.70 -3.55 -26.64
CA THR A 219 -4.11 -2.31 -27.30
C THR A 219 -3.18 -1.14 -26.99
N GLU A 220 -2.71 -1.01 -25.74
CA GLU A 220 -1.70 0.01 -25.37
C GLU A 220 -0.36 -0.23 -26.12
N ALA A 221 0.06 -1.49 -26.29
CA ALA A 221 1.19 -1.83 -27.17
C ALA A 221 0.93 -1.41 -28.62
N ALA A 222 -0.29 -1.60 -29.15
CA ALA A 222 -0.63 -1.21 -30.50
C ALA A 222 -0.53 0.31 -30.72
N TYR A 223 -1.02 1.12 -29.78
CA TYR A 223 -0.88 2.59 -29.82
C TYR A 223 0.58 3.02 -29.76
N ALA A 224 1.37 2.42 -28.86
CA ALA A 224 2.79 2.71 -28.74
C ALA A 224 3.56 2.36 -30.03
N LEU A 225 3.27 1.21 -30.66
CA LEU A 225 3.87 0.82 -31.95
C LEU A 225 3.43 1.73 -33.10
N ALA A 226 2.17 2.12 -33.15
CA ALA A 226 1.67 3.08 -34.15
C ALA A 226 2.39 4.44 -34.05
N ALA A 227 2.64 4.91 -32.83
CA ALA A 227 3.36 6.15 -32.57
C ALA A 227 4.89 6.04 -32.78
N ALA A 228 5.52 4.93 -32.38
CA ALA A 228 6.96 4.76 -32.44
C ALA A 228 7.51 4.25 -33.78
N ASN A 229 6.77 3.37 -34.45
CA ASN A 229 7.22 2.64 -35.64
C ASN A 229 6.34 2.89 -36.86
N GLY A 230 5.06 3.20 -36.66
CA GLY A 230 4.07 3.33 -37.73
C GLY A 230 3.58 1.98 -38.25
N LYS A 231 3.16 1.91 -39.52
CA LYS A 231 2.66 0.67 -40.14
C LYS A 231 3.79 -0.33 -40.32
N GLY A 232 3.63 -1.53 -39.79
CA GLY A 232 4.62 -2.59 -39.92
C GLY A 232 4.16 -3.90 -39.31
N SER A 233 4.86 -4.97 -39.66
CA SER A 233 4.43 -6.35 -39.40
C SER A 233 4.27 -6.75 -37.93
N ALA A 234 4.76 -5.95 -36.98
CA ALA A 234 4.44 -6.11 -35.56
C ALA A 234 3.06 -5.55 -35.23
N LEU A 235 2.76 -4.32 -35.67
CA LEU A 235 1.44 -3.70 -35.49
C LEU A 235 0.36 -4.47 -36.24
N ASP A 236 0.61 -4.87 -37.50
CA ASP A 236 -0.35 -5.62 -38.32
C ASP A 236 -0.79 -6.93 -37.63
N LYS A 237 0.16 -7.62 -36.96
CA LYS A 237 -0.10 -8.84 -36.19
C LYS A 237 -0.93 -8.58 -34.93
N VAL A 238 -0.64 -7.48 -34.22
CA VAL A 238 -1.38 -7.07 -33.02
C VAL A 238 -2.83 -6.70 -33.38
N VAL A 239 -3.02 -5.91 -34.45
CA VAL A 239 -4.35 -5.57 -34.99
C VAL A 239 -5.11 -6.83 -35.39
N THR A 240 -4.46 -7.75 -36.13
CA THR A 240 -5.08 -9.03 -36.53
C THR A 240 -5.47 -9.88 -35.32
N HIS A 241 -4.64 -9.91 -34.28
CA HIS A 241 -4.94 -10.63 -33.04
C HIS A 241 -6.15 -10.01 -32.32
N LEU A 242 -6.16 -8.70 -32.11
CA LEU A 242 -7.24 -7.98 -31.44
C LEU A 242 -8.58 -8.08 -32.19
N ALA A 243 -8.58 -8.00 -33.53
CA ALA A 243 -9.78 -8.21 -34.33
C ALA A 243 -10.34 -9.65 -34.20
N GLY A 244 -9.46 -10.65 -34.00
CA GLY A 244 -9.87 -12.03 -33.67
C GLY A 244 -10.28 -12.22 -32.20
N ARG A 245 -10.20 -11.18 -31.38
CA ARG A 245 -10.53 -11.17 -29.94
C ARG A 245 -11.71 -10.25 -29.60
N THR A 246 -12.28 -9.50 -30.56
CA THR A 246 -13.35 -8.50 -30.32
C THR A 246 -14.46 -9.02 -29.42
N ASP A 247 -15.05 -10.18 -29.73
CA ASP A 247 -16.12 -10.79 -28.90
C ASP A 247 -15.74 -10.87 -27.42
N ALA A 248 -14.54 -11.38 -27.14
CA ALA A 248 -14.10 -11.66 -25.77
C ALA A 248 -13.57 -10.43 -25.02
N TYR A 249 -13.24 -9.34 -25.73
CA TYR A 249 -12.72 -8.11 -25.13
C TYR A 249 -13.79 -7.02 -25.04
N ALA A 250 -14.53 -6.78 -26.12
CA ALA A 250 -15.58 -5.76 -26.18
C ALA A 250 -16.98 -6.30 -25.83
N TYR A 251 -17.27 -7.60 -26.01
CA TYR A 251 -18.60 -8.19 -25.78
C TYR A 251 -18.57 -9.38 -24.78
N PRO A 252 -17.94 -9.24 -23.59
CA PRO A 252 -17.75 -10.36 -22.65
C PRO A 252 -19.06 -10.96 -22.11
N ALA A 253 -20.19 -10.26 -22.25
CA ALA A 253 -21.52 -10.77 -21.91
C ALA A 253 -22.18 -11.60 -23.05
N GLY A 254 -21.71 -11.45 -24.29
CA GLY A 254 -22.29 -12.04 -25.50
C GLY A 254 -22.40 -11.01 -26.63
N ALA A 255 -22.36 -11.47 -27.88
CA ALA A 255 -22.38 -10.60 -29.07
C ALA A 255 -23.70 -9.83 -29.28
N ASP A 256 -24.80 -10.27 -28.67
CA ASP A 256 -26.11 -9.59 -28.70
C ASP A 256 -26.34 -8.67 -27.47
N GLU A 257 -25.37 -8.56 -26.56
CA GLU A 257 -25.43 -7.74 -25.34
C GLU A 257 -24.66 -6.41 -25.51
N PRO A 258 -24.99 -5.35 -24.75
CA PRO A 258 -24.28 -4.07 -24.82
C PRO A 258 -22.75 -4.20 -24.67
N PRO A 259 -21.95 -3.50 -25.49
CA PRO A 259 -20.50 -3.58 -25.41
C PRO A 259 -19.97 -3.04 -24.08
N ALA A 260 -18.80 -3.55 -23.67
CA ALA A 260 -17.94 -2.89 -22.71
C ALA A 260 -17.30 -1.66 -23.38
N ALA A 261 -17.95 -0.50 -23.25
CA ALA A 261 -17.58 0.71 -23.99
C ALA A 261 -16.07 1.08 -23.97
N PRO A 262 -15.32 0.95 -22.85
CA PRO A 262 -13.88 1.26 -22.83
C PRO A 262 -13.02 0.33 -23.70
N ALA A 263 -13.49 -0.88 -24.01
CA ALA A 263 -12.82 -1.85 -24.88
C ALA A 263 -13.23 -1.66 -26.35
N ALA A 264 -14.54 -1.50 -26.61
CA ALA A 264 -15.05 -1.17 -27.94
C ALA A 264 -14.44 0.12 -28.49
N ALA A 265 -14.38 1.18 -27.66
CA ALA A 265 -13.75 2.44 -28.02
C ALA A 265 -12.25 2.26 -28.35
N ARG A 266 -11.53 1.46 -27.56
CA ARG A 266 -10.10 1.19 -27.79
C ARG A 266 -9.84 0.46 -29.11
N LEU A 267 -10.68 -0.53 -29.45
CA LEU A 267 -10.62 -1.25 -30.73
C LEU A 267 -11.01 -0.36 -31.93
N ALA A 268 -12.05 0.47 -31.79
CA ALA A 268 -12.46 1.42 -32.83
C ALA A 268 -11.37 2.48 -33.11
N LEU A 269 -10.76 3.03 -32.05
CA LEU A 269 -9.62 3.92 -32.15
C LEU A 269 -8.42 3.24 -32.82
N LEU A 270 -8.15 1.96 -32.51
CA LEU A 270 -7.06 1.22 -33.16
C LEU A 270 -7.31 1.01 -34.66
N ALA A 271 -8.56 0.73 -35.07
CA ALA A 271 -8.93 0.66 -36.48
C ALA A 271 -8.67 1.99 -37.18
N GLU A 272 -9.20 3.11 -36.65
CA GLU A 272 -8.95 4.46 -37.15
C GLU A 272 -7.46 4.84 -37.22
N ILE A 273 -6.68 4.52 -36.18
CA ILE A 273 -5.22 4.73 -36.14
C ILE A 273 -4.50 3.96 -37.25
N THR A 274 -5.02 2.80 -37.66
CA THR A 274 -4.39 1.92 -38.66
C THR A 274 -5.02 2.02 -40.06
N GLU A 275 -5.97 2.95 -40.27
CA GLU A 275 -6.77 3.13 -41.49
C GLU A 275 -7.65 1.91 -41.83
N GLY A 276 -8.04 1.12 -40.83
CA GLY A 276 -9.11 0.13 -40.93
C GLY A 276 -10.49 0.74 -40.68
N ASP A 277 -11.56 0.01 -40.99
CA ASP A 277 -12.93 0.47 -40.72
C ASP A 277 -13.35 0.09 -39.29
N PRO A 278 -13.59 1.04 -38.38
CA PRO A 278 -14.08 0.75 -37.03
C PRO A 278 -15.51 0.17 -37.00
N ARG A 279 -16.21 0.14 -38.15
CA ARG A 279 -17.53 -0.50 -38.31
C ARG A 279 -17.48 -1.97 -38.74
N ASP A 280 -16.28 -2.51 -38.96
CA ASP A 280 -16.04 -3.92 -39.31
C ASP A 280 -14.81 -4.47 -38.57
N VAL A 281 -14.89 -4.48 -37.23
CA VAL A 281 -13.80 -4.97 -36.36
C VAL A 281 -14.23 -6.27 -35.71
N GLY A 282 -13.71 -7.40 -36.22
CA GLY A 282 -14.12 -8.72 -35.74
C GLY A 282 -15.58 -9.08 -36.08
N GLY A 283 -16.20 -8.36 -37.02
CA GLY A 283 -17.60 -8.53 -37.42
C GLY A 283 -18.61 -7.62 -36.72
N HIS A 284 -18.15 -6.64 -35.94
CA HIS A 284 -18.99 -5.70 -35.17
C HIS A 284 -18.86 -4.25 -35.66
N ASP A 285 -19.97 -3.49 -35.59
CA ASP A 285 -19.97 -2.04 -35.78
C ASP A 285 -19.74 -1.35 -34.42
N LEU A 286 -18.48 -1.27 -34.00
CA LEU A 286 -18.11 -0.73 -32.69
C LEU A 286 -18.59 0.72 -32.47
N LEU A 287 -18.73 1.50 -33.54
CA LEU A 287 -19.20 2.89 -33.45
C LEU A 287 -20.72 2.98 -33.36
N GLY A 288 -21.43 2.15 -34.14
CA GLY A 288 -22.88 1.98 -34.04
C GLY A 288 -23.27 1.52 -32.64
N ASP A 289 -22.64 0.45 -32.15
CA ASP A 289 -22.94 -0.14 -30.86
C ASP A 289 -22.62 0.82 -29.70
N LEU A 290 -21.52 1.60 -29.76
CA LEU A 290 -21.25 2.67 -28.81
C LEU A 290 -22.34 3.75 -28.83
N ALA A 291 -22.79 4.17 -30.03
CA ALA A 291 -23.80 5.22 -30.16
C ALA A 291 -25.21 4.77 -29.70
N GLU A 292 -25.55 3.49 -29.89
CA GLU A 292 -26.83 2.92 -29.45
C GLU A 292 -26.87 2.65 -27.94
N ASN A 293 -25.74 2.34 -27.30
CA ASN A 293 -25.65 1.95 -25.89
C ASN A 293 -25.26 3.08 -24.93
N VAL A 294 -25.91 4.25 -25.08
CA VAL A 294 -25.79 5.39 -24.15
C VAL A 294 -26.96 5.42 -23.16
N CYS A 295 -26.62 5.57 -21.88
CA CYS A 295 -27.55 5.58 -20.76
C CYS A 295 -28.52 6.79 -20.85
N PRO A 296 -29.85 6.56 -20.97
CA PRO A 296 -30.82 7.65 -21.10
C PRO A 296 -31.09 8.41 -19.79
N ALA A 297 -30.77 7.80 -18.65
CA ALA A 297 -30.98 8.34 -17.30
C ALA A 297 -30.12 7.60 -16.26
N GLY A 298 -29.75 8.27 -15.16
CA GLY A 298 -29.07 7.67 -14.01
C GLY A 298 -30.01 7.31 -12.85
N PRO A 299 -29.44 6.95 -11.68
CA PRO A 299 -30.19 6.57 -10.47
C PRO A 299 -31.20 7.63 -9.98
N GLU A 300 -30.93 8.90 -10.24
CA GLU A 300 -31.79 10.04 -9.90
C GLU A 300 -33.17 10.02 -10.56
N SER A 301 -33.34 9.24 -11.64
CA SER A 301 -34.59 9.11 -12.38
C SER A 301 -35.63 8.19 -11.71
N GLY A 302 -35.24 7.41 -10.71
CA GLY A 302 -36.07 6.36 -10.10
C GLY A 302 -36.24 5.09 -10.95
N SER A 303 -35.74 5.08 -12.18
CA SER A 303 -35.70 3.93 -13.10
C SER A 303 -34.35 3.86 -13.84
N PRO A 304 -33.21 3.76 -13.14
CA PRO A 304 -31.89 3.70 -13.79
C PRO A 304 -31.73 2.50 -14.72
N THR A 305 -30.98 2.71 -15.81
CA THR A 305 -30.35 1.62 -16.54
C THR A 305 -29.25 1.00 -15.65
N PRO A 306 -29.20 -0.33 -15.46
CA PRO A 306 -28.15 -0.97 -14.68
C PRO A 306 -26.74 -0.63 -15.21
N GLY A 307 -25.80 -0.35 -14.31
CA GLY A 307 -24.43 0.01 -14.67
C GLY A 307 -24.20 1.48 -15.05
N CYS A 308 -25.23 2.33 -15.03
CA CYS A 308 -25.13 3.77 -15.31
C CYS A 308 -25.20 4.60 -14.02
N THR A 309 -24.45 5.70 -13.97
CA THR A 309 -24.38 6.66 -12.84
C THR A 309 -25.04 8.00 -13.16
N ALA A 310 -25.18 8.35 -14.44
CA ALA A 310 -25.93 9.51 -14.92
C ALA A 310 -26.47 9.29 -16.34
N LYS A 311 -27.32 10.20 -16.80
CA LYS A 311 -27.62 10.34 -18.23
C LYS A 311 -26.34 10.69 -19.01
N GLY A 312 -26.13 10.02 -20.14
CA GLY A 312 -25.01 10.28 -21.06
C GLY A 312 -23.79 9.41 -20.81
N ASP A 313 -23.79 8.55 -19.78
CA ASP A 313 -22.79 7.49 -19.63
C ASP A 313 -22.87 6.51 -20.81
N PHE A 314 -21.74 6.01 -21.31
CA PHE A 314 -21.72 4.81 -22.14
C PHE A 314 -21.86 3.57 -21.27
N HIS A 315 -22.64 2.58 -21.72
CA HIS A 315 -22.81 1.34 -20.96
C HIS A 315 -21.46 0.64 -20.69
N GLY A 316 -21.20 0.30 -19.43
CA GLY A 316 -19.93 -0.33 -19.01
C GLY A 316 -18.73 0.62 -18.95
N ALA A 317 -18.86 1.91 -19.23
CA ALA A 317 -17.85 2.90 -18.84
C ALA A 317 -17.97 3.17 -17.33
N THR A 318 -17.15 2.51 -16.51
CA THR A 318 -17.13 2.74 -15.04
C THR A 318 -16.20 3.87 -14.61
N TYR A 319 -15.36 4.36 -15.53
CA TYR A 319 -14.32 5.37 -15.31
C TYR A 319 -14.37 6.45 -16.38
N ALA A 320 -13.86 7.63 -16.04
CA ALA A 320 -13.86 8.82 -16.89
C ALA A 320 -12.97 8.67 -18.13
N ASP A 321 -11.89 7.88 -18.06
CA ASP A 321 -11.06 7.56 -19.23
C ASP A 321 -11.87 6.78 -20.29
N GLY A 322 -12.64 5.78 -19.85
CA GLY A 322 -13.51 4.98 -20.70
C GLY A 322 -14.61 5.81 -21.37
N GLN A 323 -15.23 6.72 -20.60
CA GLN A 323 -16.20 7.69 -21.12
C GLN A 323 -15.56 8.61 -22.17
N ALA A 324 -14.36 9.13 -21.90
CA ALA A 324 -13.64 10.02 -22.81
C ALA A 324 -13.20 9.32 -24.10
N LEU A 325 -12.70 8.09 -24.00
CA LEU A 325 -12.30 7.27 -25.14
C LEU A 325 -13.50 6.90 -26.04
N ALA A 326 -14.68 6.65 -25.45
CA ALA A 326 -15.90 6.40 -26.23
C ALA A 326 -16.35 7.65 -27.01
N VAL A 327 -16.33 8.84 -26.40
CA VAL A 327 -16.56 10.10 -27.12
C VAL A 327 -15.51 10.29 -28.24
N LEU A 328 -14.24 9.99 -27.96
CA LEU A 328 -13.15 10.12 -28.93
C LEU A 328 -13.27 9.15 -30.12
N ALA A 329 -13.74 7.92 -29.88
CA ALA A 329 -13.98 6.94 -30.93
C ALA A 329 -15.09 7.42 -31.89
N LEU A 330 -16.20 7.94 -31.36
CA LEU A 330 -17.28 8.51 -32.18
C LEU A 330 -16.81 9.77 -32.94
N LEU A 331 -16.03 10.63 -32.30
CA LEU A 331 -15.41 11.81 -32.94
C LEU A 331 -14.58 11.42 -34.16
N ARG A 332 -13.59 10.53 -33.96
CA ARG A 332 -12.68 10.12 -35.03
C ARG A 332 -13.39 9.35 -36.14
N GLY A 333 -14.35 8.49 -35.79
CA GLY A 333 -15.18 7.74 -36.72
C GLY A 333 -16.27 8.54 -37.45
N GLY A 334 -16.35 9.87 -37.21
CA GLY A 334 -17.30 10.77 -37.86
C GLY A 334 -18.77 10.50 -37.53
N VAL A 335 -19.06 9.92 -36.36
CA VAL A 335 -20.43 9.62 -35.91
C VAL A 335 -21.01 10.77 -35.12
N GLU A 336 -22.30 11.05 -35.32
CA GLU A 336 -23.03 12.02 -34.50
C GLU A 336 -23.10 11.51 -33.05
N ARG A 337 -22.44 12.25 -32.15
CA ARG A 337 -22.32 11.90 -30.73
C ARG A 337 -23.70 11.94 -30.05
N PRO A 338 -24.12 10.88 -29.33
CA PRO A 338 -25.40 10.88 -28.64
C PRO A 338 -25.55 12.03 -27.63
N ALA A 339 -26.71 12.67 -27.63
CA ALA A 339 -26.95 13.87 -26.82
C ALA A 339 -26.81 13.59 -25.30
N GLY A 340 -25.86 14.26 -24.65
CA GLY A 340 -25.53 14.10 -23.25
C GLY A 340 -24.13 13.51 -22.98
N THR A 341 -23.46 12.89 -23.95
CA THR A 341 -22.17 12.22 -23.70
C THR A 341 -21.02 13.21 -23.42
N GLU A 342 -21.06 14.38 -24.06
CA GLU A 342 -20.09 15.45 -23.85
C GLU A 342 -20.43 16.28 -22.61
N GLU A 343 -21.71 16.60 -22.41
CA GLU A 343 -22.19 17.23 -21.19
C GLU A 343 -21.82 16.37 -19.96
N ARG A 344 -21.88 15.04 -20.09
CA ARG A 344 -21.42 14.12 -19.04
C ARG A 344 -19.95 14.30 -18.70
N LEU A 345 -19.05 14.43 -19.68
CA LEU A 345 -17.65 14.75 -19.41
C LEU A 345 -17.50 16.09 -18.67
N THR A 346 -18.28 17.11 -19.02
CA THR A 346 -18.24 18.41 -18.30
C THR A 346 -18.76 18.34 -16.86
N GLN A 347 -19.61 17.35 -16.51
CA GLN A 347 -20.08 17.12 -15.14
C GLN A 347 -19.03 16.48 -14.23
N LEU A 348 -18.01 15.83 -14.81
CA LEU A 348 -16.89 15.22 -14.07
C LEU A 348 -15.79 16.23 -13.71
N VAL A 349 -15.91 17.49 -14.19
CA VAL A 349 -14.97 18.57 -13.88
C VAL A 349 -15.23 19.07 -12.45
N CYS A 350 -14.29 18.79 -11.55
CA CYS A 350 -14.31 19.23 -10.17
C CYS A 350 -14.18 20.76 -10.03
N GLN A 351 -14.43 21.29 -8.83
CA GLN A 351 -14.47 22.74 -8.60
C GLN A 351 -13.14 23.45 -8.87
N ASP A 352 -12.01 22.78 -8.64
CA ASP A 352 -10.66 23.28 -8.87
C ASP A 352 -10.22 23.21 -10.36
N GLY A 353 -11.04 22.59 -11.22
CA GLY A 353 -10.78 22.37 -12.63
C GLY A 353 -10.14 21.02 -12.96
N SER A 354 -9.83 20.17 -11.98
CA SER A 354 -9.47 18.77 -12.22
C SER A 354 -10.67 17.97 -12.75
N VAL A 355 -10.43 16.76 -13.25
CA VAL A 355 -11.46 15.79 -13.61
C VAL A 355 -11.26 14.53 -12.79
N THR A 356 -12.34 14.05 -12.20
CA THR A 356 -12.34 12.80 -11.42
C THR A 356 -12.18 11.57 -12.31
N GLY A 357 -11.38 10.60 -11.87
CA GLY A 357 -11.18 9.34 -12.60
C GLY A 357 -12.40 8.41 -12.60
N ILE A 358 -13.31 8.54 -11.64
CA ILE A 358 -14.52 7.69 -11.50
C ILE A 358 -15.78 8.41 -11.99
N LEU A 359 -16.75 7.67 -12.54
CA LEU A 359 -18.03 8.28 -12.94
C LEU A 359 -18.91 8.55 -11.72
N LEU A 360 -18.87 9.79 -11.23
CA LEU A 360 -19.63 10.24 -10.06
C LEU A 360 -21.12 10.48 -10.37
N SER A 361 -21.99 10.09 -9.44
CA SER A 361 -23.39 10.55 -9.41
C SER A 361 -23.45 12.05 -9.08
N PRO A 362 -24.46 12.80 -9.57
CA PRO A 362 -24.57 14.23 -9.28
C PRO A 362 -24.61 14.56 -7.77
N GLY A 363 -23.57 15.23 -7.27
CA GLY A 363 -23.44 15.65 -5.87
C GLY A 363 -22.51 14.80 -5.00
N GLU A 364 -21.88 13.76 -5.56
CA GLU A 364 -20.81 13.01 -4.89
C GLU A 364 -19.50 13.82 -4.79
N TYR A 365 -18.57 13.36 -3.95
CA TYR A 365 -17.28 14.02 -3.73
C TYR A 365 -16.37 13.92 -4.96
N CYS A 366 -15.98 15.07 -5.50
CA CYS A 366 -15.12 15.17 -6.68
C CYS A 366 -13.68 15.48 -6.27
N ASP A 367 -12.82 14.47 -6.38
CA ASP A 367 -11.37 14.62 -6.42
C ASP A 367 -10.88 14.06 -7.76
N GLY A 368 -9.85 14.70 -8.33
CA GLY A 368 -9.44 14.51 -9.71
C GLY A 368 -7.94 14.55 -9.91
N ASP A 369 -7.51 14.04 -11.05
CA ASP A 369 -6.10 13.78 -11.32
C ASP A 369 -5.63 14.38 -12.66
N PRO A 370 -4.32 14.67 -12.83
CA PRO A 370 -3.83 15.26 -14.08
C PRO A 370 -3.91 14.37 -15.32
N ALA A 371 -3.94 13.04 -15.17
CA ALA A 371 -3.99 12.12 -16.31
C ALA A 371 -5.39 12.15 -16.95
N THR A 372 -6.43 11.93 -16.14
CA THR A 372 -7.84 12.04 -16.55
C THR A 372 -8.16 13.45 -17.02
N THR A 373 -7.70 14.48 -16.30
CA THR A 373 -7.90 15.88 -16.72
C THR A 373 -7.26 16.17 -18.08
N GLY A 374 -6.06 15.64 -18.35
CA GLY A 374 -5.40 15.76 -19.65
C GLY A 374 -6.21 15.10 -20.77
N LEU A 375 -6.63 13.85 -20.58
CA LEU A 375 -7.41 13.10 -21.57
C LEU A 375 -8.77 13.77 -21.86
N VAL A 376 -9.52 14.17 -20.83
CA VAL A 376 -10.83 14.81 -21.00
C VAL A 376 -10.71 16.20 -21.61
N ALA A 377 -9.67 16.97 -21.28
CA ALA A 377 -9.40 18.26 -21.92
C ALA A 377 -9.08 18.10 -23.41
N LEU A 378 -8.28 17.10 -23.79
CA LEU A 378 -7.96 16.78 -25.18
C LEU A 378 -9.21 16.39 -25.97
N VAL A 379 -10.09 15.56 -25.41
CA VAL A 379 -11.33 15.10 -26.07
C VAL A 379 -12.34 16.24 -26.20
N LEU A 380 -12.52 17.08 -25.18
CA LEU A 380 -13.46 18.21 -25.22
C LEU A 380 -12.96 19.40 -26.06
N ASP A 381 -11.65 19.54 -26.29
CA ASP A 381 -11.09 20.51 -27.22
C ASP A 381 -11.37 20.11 -28.69
N GLU A 382 -11.12 18.86 -29.05
CA GLU A 382 -11.47 18.31 -30.38
C GLU A 382 -12.99 18.28 -30.62
N ALA A 383 -13.78 18.07 -29.56
CA ALA A 383 -15.24 18.09 -29.62
C ALA A 383 -15.84 19.45 -30.04
N GLY A 384 -15.17 20.55 -29.67
CA GLY A 384 -15.62 21.93 -29.84
C GLY A 384 -16.81 22.33 -28.95
N GLY A 385 -16.95 23.63 -28.65
CA GLY A 385 -18.11 24.17 -27.91
C GLY A 385 -18.06 24.06 -26.39
N HIS A 386 -16.96 23.51 -25.83
CA HIS A 386 -16.74 23.32 -24.39
C HIS A 386 -15.62 24.20 -23.84
N GLU A 387 -15.34 25.33 -24.48
CA GLU A 387 -14.13 26.14 -24.25
C GLU A 387 -13.99 26.59 -22.78
N ALA A 388 -15.10 26.80 -22.08
CA ALA A 388 -15.11 27.16 -20.66
C ALA A 388 -14.68 26.00 -19.74
N ALA A 389 -15.02 24.75 -20.07
CA ALA A 389 -14.56 23.57 -19.34
C ALA A 389 -13.09 23.28 -19.65
N VAL A 390 -12.71 23.34 -20.93
CA VAL A 390 -11.32 23.19 -21.39
C VAL A 390 -10.41 24.24 -20.75
N ALA A 391 -10.84 25.50 -20.63
CA ALA A 391 -10.07 26.55 -19.96
C ALA A 391 -9.86 26.27 -18.46
N LYS A 392 -10.83 25.67 -17.75
CA LYS A 392 -10.67 25.25 -16.34
C LYS A 392 -9.63 24.14 -16.22
N MET A 393 -9.76 23.08 -17.02
CA MET A 393 -8.84 21.94 -17.02
C MET A 393 -7.41 22.37 -17.36
N ARG A 394 -7.25 23.25 -18.37
CA ARG A 394 -5.97 23.88 -18.71
C ARG A 394 -5.38 24.70 -17.55
N THR A 395 -6.22 25.44 -16.83
CA THR A 395 -5.79 26.22 -15.65
C THR A 395 -5.36 25.30 -14.51
N TYR A 396 -6.10 24.22 -14.25
CA TYR A 396 -5.73 23.20 -13.28
C TYR A 396 -4.39 22.55 -13.63
N LEU A 397 -4.20 22.07 -14.87
CA LEU A 397 -2.95 21.43 -15.29
C LEU A 397 -1.75 22.36 -15.09
N LYS A 398 -1.86 23.64 -15.44
CA LYS A 398 -0.79 24.62 -15.21
C LYS A 398 -0.50 24.88 -13.72
N LYS A 399 -1.45 24.62 -12.82
CA LYS A 399 -1.27 24.68 -11.35
C LYS A 399 -0.71 23.38 -10.79
N ALA A 400 -1.10 22.23 -11.34
CA ALA A 400 -0.67 20.89 -10.92
C ALA A 400 0.75 20.52 -11.37
N GLN A 401 1.30 21.19 -12.39
CA GLN A 401 2.66 20.93 -12.86
C GLN A 401 3.71 21.23 -11.77
N LEU A 402 4.47 20.20 -11.39
CA LEU A 402 5.55 20.29 -10.42
C LEU A 402 6.75 21.07 -10.98
N LYS A 403 7.57 21.64 -10.09
CA LYS A 403 8.81 22.35 -10.45
C LYS A 403 9.81 21.51 -11.26
N SER A 404 9.70 20.18 -11.18
CA SER A 404 10.49 19.21 -11.94
C SER A 404 10.11 19.13 -13.43
N GLY A 405 8.95 19.67 -13.80
CA GLY A 405 8.27 19.52 -15.09
C GLY A 405 7.18 18.44 -15.08
N ALA A 406 7.19 17.55 -14.08
CA ALA A 406 6.27 16.42 -13.96
C ALA A 406 4.86 16.82 -13.51
N PHE A 407 3.95 15.86 -13.59
CA PHE A 407 2.63 15.90 -12.99
C PHE A 407 2.49 14.77 -11.97
N PRO A 408 1.88 15.01 -10.80
CA PRO A 408 1.64 13.97 -9.82
C PRO A 408 0.53 13.01 -10.25
N MET A 409 0.43 11.84 -9.60
CA MET A 409 -0.65 10.87 -9.84
C MET A 409 -2.02 11.35 -9.33
N ASP A 410 -2.04 12.25 -8.35
CA ASP A 410 -3.25 12.81 -7.71
C ASP A 410 -2.94 14.21 -7.13
N ASN A 411 -3.95 14.88 -6.58
CA ASN A 411 -3.84 16.22 -5.99
C ASN A 411 -2.99 16.33 -4.71
N MET A 412 -2.70 15.22 -4.02
CA MET A 412 -1.95 15.19 -2.75
C MET A 412 -0.48 14.79 -2.94
N SER A 413 -0.18 14.12 -4.05
CA SER A 413 1.12 13.57 -4.38
C SER A 413 2.16 14.65 -4.76
N THR A 414 3.39 14.49 -4.28
CA THR A 414 4.48 15.47 -4.45
C THR A 414 5.60 15.02 -5.41
N THR A 415 5.51 13.78 -5.92
CA THR A 415 6.41 13.16 -6.90
C THR A 415 5.73 13.04 -8.25
N GLY A 416 6.52 12.99 -9.33
CA GLY A 416 5.99 12.82 -10.68
C GLY A 416 5.46 11.40 -10.95
N SER A 417 4.39 11.31 -11.73
CA SER A 417 3.89 10.07 -12.33
C SER A 417 4.03 10.14 -13.86
N VAL A 418 4.53 9.06 -14.48
CA VAL A 418 4.80 9.01 -15.93
C VAL A 418 3.51 9.11 -16.73
N ALA A 419 2.48 8.35 -16.38
CA ALA A 419 1.21 8.36 -17.11
C ALA A 419 0.52 9.74 -17.02
N ALA A 420 0.46 10.32 -15.82
CA ALA A 420 -0.10 11.67 -15.60
C ALA A 420 0.69 12.73 -16.37
N THR A 421 2.03 12.69 -16.30
CA THR A 421 2.90 13.63 -17.03
C THR A 421 2.74 13.50 -18.54
N ALA A 422 2.58 12.28 -19.05
CA ALA A 422 2.44 12.03 -20.48
C ALA A 422 1.07 12.49 -21.03
N TYR A 423 -0.04 12.17 -20.38
CA TYR A 423 -1.36 12.66 -20.80
C TYR A 423 -1.48 14.19 -20.66
N ALA A 424 -0.96 14.77 -19.58
CA ALA A 424 -0.89 16.22 -19.42
C ALA A 424 -0.02 16.88 -20.51
N ALA A 425 1.12 16.28 -20.89
CA ALA A 425 1.97 16.79 -21.97
C ALA A 425 1.27 16.77 -23.34
N GLN A 426 0.52 15.72 -23.66
CA GLN A 426 -0.28 15.63 -24.88
C GLN A 426 -1.34 16.74 -24.92
N ALA A 427 -2.12 16.86 -23.84
CA ALA A 427 -3.18 17.87 -23.72
C ALA A 427 -2.63 19.29 -23.79
N LEU A 428 -1.61 19.63 -23.00
CA LEU A 428 -1.00 20.97 -22.98
C LEU A 428 -0.39 21.34 -24.33
N ARG A 429 0.17 20.37 -25.07
CA ARG A 429 0.68 20.62 -26.43
C ARG A 429 -0.45 20.90 -27.42
N ALA A 430 -1.55 20.14 -27.35
CA ALA A 430 -2.73 20.38 -28.18
C ALA A 430 -3.37 21.75 -27.91
N LEU A 431 -3.48 22.13 -26.63
CA LEU A 431 -4.04 23.39 -26.13
C LEU A 431 -3.12 24.63 -26.29
N GLY A 432 -1.93 24.43 -26.87
CA GLY A 432 -0.97 25.50 -27.19
C GLY A 432 -0.05 25.95 -26.05
N ASP A 433 -0.03 25.28 -24.90
CA ASP A 433 0.94 25.50 -23.81
C ASP A 433 2.26 24.74 -24.08
N GLY A 434 2.86 24.96 -25.26
CA GLY A 434 4.04 24.23 -25.73
C GLY A 434 5.19 24.16 -24.71
N GLY A 435 5.49 25.25 -24.01
CA GLY A 435 6.55 25.27 -23.00
C GLY A 435 6.27 24.42 -21.76
N ALA A 436 5.01 24.26 -21.35
CA ALA A 436 4.62 23.38 -20.25
C ALA A 436 4.71 21.90 -20.68
N ALA A 437 4.28 21.60 -21.91
CA ALA A 437 4.44 20.28 -22.50
C ALA A 437 5.90 19.90 -22.76
N ASP A 438 6.75 20.85 -23.17
CA ASP A 438 8.20 20.65 -23.34
C ASP A 438 8.88 20.37 -21.99
N ALA A 439 8.46 21.03 -20.91
CA ALA A 439 8.96 20.75 -19.56
C ALA A 439 8.55 19.34 -19.07
N ALA A 440 7.34 18.89 -19.39
CA ALA A 440 6.85 17.55 -19.09
C ALA A 440 7.61 16.47 -19.88
N VAL A 441 7.83 16.67 -21.18
CA VAL A 441 8.65 15.76 -22.02
C VAL A 441 10.12 15.74 -21.56
N ALA A 442 10.66 16.89 -21.15
CA ALA A 442 12.01 16.97 -20.60
C ALA A 442 12.15 16.24 -19.26
N TRP A 443 11.10 16.18 -18.43
CA TRP A 443 11.06 15.31 -17.26
C TRP A 443 11.00 13.84 -17.67
N LEU A 444 10.04 13.45 -18.52
CA LEU A 444 9.89 12.07 -19.01
C LEU A 444 11.20 11.52 -19.58
N SER A 445 11.95 12.29 -20.37
CA SER A 445 13.24 11.83 -20.93
C SER A 445 14.32 11.44 -19.91
N ARG A 446 14.15 11.81 -18.63
CA ARG A 446 15.04 11.41 -17.52
C ARG A 446 14.54 10.17 -16.77
N GLU A 447 13.26 9.86 -16.89
CA GLU A 447 12.61 8.66 -16.32
C GLU A 447 12.54 7.49 -17.34
N GLN A 448 12.99 7.70 -18.58
CA GLN A 448 13.15 6.61 -19.54
C GLN A 448 14.29 5.69 -19.11
N LEU A 449 14.02 4.39 -19.02
CA LEU A 449 14.93 3.39 -18.48
C LEU A 449 15.91 2.87 -19.55
N ASP A 450 17.00 2.24 -19.10
CA ASP A 450 18.04 1.66 -19.96
C ASP A 450 17.51 0.62 -20.97
N ASP A 451 16.38 -0.02 -20.67
CA ASP A 451 15.72 -0.97 -21.58
C ASP A 451 14.85 -0.29 -22.66
N GLY A 452 14.64 1.02 -22.54
CA GLY A 452 13.86 1.88 -23.43
C GLY A 452 12.42 2.13 -22.98
N GLY A 453 11.91 1.41 -21.99
CA GLY A 453 10.57 1.61 -21.45
C GLY A 453 10.50 2.66 -20.34
N PHE A 454 9.33 2.80 -19.73
CA PHE A 454 9.07 3.73 -18.62
C PHE A 454 8.35 3.01 -17.48
N GLY A 455 8.75 3.25 -16.23
CA GLY A 455 8.00 2.83 -15.06
C GLY A 455 6.76 3.69 -14.79
N PHE A 456 6.02 3.42 -13.72
CA PHE A 456 4.81 4.18 -13.38
C PHE A 456 5.12 5.59 -12.85
N ASP A 457 6.11 5.73 -11.96
CA ASP A 457 6.35 6.93 -11.17
C ASP A 457 7.85 7.28 -11.05
N GLU A 458 8.14 8.47 -10.52
CA GLU A 458 9.49 9.05 -10.37
C GLU A 458 10.46 8.07 -9.70
N GLY A 459 11.57 7.76 -10.37
CA GLY A 459 12.60 6.83 -9.87
C GLY A 459 12.21 5.33 -9.91
N ALA A 460 11.14 4.94 -10.59
CA ALA A 460 10.84 3.54 -10.86
C ALA A 460 12.00 2.86 -11.62
N THR A 461 12.33 1.60 -11.27
CA THR A 461 13.46 0.87 -11.89
C THR A 461 13.05 -0.12 -12.97
N ASP A 462 11.75 -0.34 -13.15
CA ASP A 462 11.19 -1.36 -14.03
C ASP A 462 10.15 -0.74 -14.97
N ALA A 463 10.26 -1.06 -16.26
CA ALA A 463 9.35 -0.54 -17.27
C ALA A 463 7.97 -1.23 -17.24
N ALA A 464 6.92 -0.43 -17.41
CA ALA A 464 5.53 -0.85 -17.46
C ALA A 464 4.86 -0.33 -18.75
N LEU A 465 4.11 -1.21 -19.42
CA LEU A 465 3.57 -0.91 -20.74
C LEU A 465 2.54 0.23 -20.73
N TYR A 466 1.66 0.25 -19.71
CA TYR A 466 0.64 1.29 -19.55
C TYR A 466 1.24 2.70 -19.37
N ALA A 467 2.40 2.82 -18.71
CA ALA A 467 3.11 4.10 -18.60
C ALA A 467 3.92 4.42 -19.86
N THR A 468 4.49 3.40 -20.50
CA THR A 468 5.28 3.52 -21.73
C THR A 468 4.44 4.02 -22.91
N ALA A 469 3.21 3.52 -23.10
CA ALA A 469 2.38 3.90 -24.24
C ALA A 469 2.08 5.42 -24.35
N PRO A 470 1.49 6.09 -23.35
CA PRO A 470 1.25 7.53 -23.41
C PRO A 470 2.55 8.34 -23.44
N ALA A 471 3.63 7.87 -22.79
CA ALA A 471 4.95 8.51 -22.85
C ALA A 471 5.55 8.47 -24.27
N VAL A 472 5.34 7.37 -25.01
CA VAL A 472 5.71 7.25 -26.43
C VAL A 472 4.92 8.24 -27.30
N LEU A 473 3.61 8.38 -27.09
CA LEU A 473 2.78 9.37 -27.81
C LEU A 473 3.29 10.80 -27.55
N ALA A 474 3.50 11.15 -26.28
CA ALA A 474 4.03 12.46 -25.89
C ALA A 474 5.43 12.73 -26.48
N GLY A 475 6.32 11.72 -26.47
CA GLY A 475 7.67 11.79 -27.05
C GLY A 475 7.68 11.87 -28.58
N ALA A 476 6.71 11.25 -29.25
CA ALA A 476 6.51 11.37 -30.69
C ALA A 476 5.83 12.70 -31.10
N GLY A 477 5.47 13.55 -30.13
CA GLY A 477 4.78 14.82 -30.39
C GLY A 477 3.37 14.64 -30.94
N THR A 478 2.70 13.54 -30.59
CA THR A 478 1.34 13.19 -31.01
C THR A 478 0.45 12.93 -29.80
N ASP A 479 -0.81 12.63 -30.05
CA ASP A 479 -1.88 12.51 -29.06
C ASP A 479 -2.95 11.53 -29.59
N LEU A 480 -3.84 11.01 -28.74
CA LEU A 480 -4.85 10.02 -29.18
C LEU A 480 -5.87 10.56 -30.19
N VAL A 481 -6.05 11.89 -30.29
CA VAL A 481 -6.88 12.52 -31.32
C VAL A 481 -6.21 12.40 -32.69
N ARG A 482 -4.91 12.65 -32.77
CA ARG A 482 -4.15 12.81 -34.03
C ARG A 482 -3.29 11.61 -34.42
N LEU A 483 -3.21 10.58 -33.57
CA LEU A 483 -2.40 9.39 -33.83
C LEU A 483 -2.89 8.67 -35.10
N VAL A 484 -1.98 8.49 -36.05
CA VAL A 484 -2.16 7.67 -37.27
C VAL A 484 -0.85 6.93 -37.52
N ALA A 485 -0.92 5.62 -37.76
CA ALA A 485 0.22 4.80 -38.09
C ALA A 485 0.77 5.19 -39.48
N LYS A 486 1.87 5.93 -39.51
CA LYS A 486 2.52 6.36 -40.76
C LYS A 486 3.27 5.20 -41.42
N ALA A 487 3.33 5.14 -42.75
CA ALA A 487 4.12 4.10 -43.43
C ALA A 487 5.63 4.28 -43.16
N SER A 488 6.31 3.23 -42.70
CA SER A 488 7.75 3.27 -42.41
C SER A 488 8.62 3.21 -43.68
N GLU A 489 9.77 3.89 -43.68
CA GLU A 489 10.81 3.69 -44.71
C GLU A 489 11.57 2.36 -44.49
N PRO A 490 12.07 1.70 -45.56
CA PRO A 490 12.59 0.33 -45.45
C PRO A 490 13.97 0.25 -44.82
N THR A 491 14.15 -0.56 -43.77
CA THR A 491 15.46 -0.96 -43.24
C THR A 491 15.56 -2.48 -43.03
N VAL A 492 16.77 -3.03 -43.20
CA VAL A 492 17.01 -4.47 -43.43
C VAL A 492 17.45 -5.19 -42.13
N PRO A 493 16.86 -6.36 -41.77
CA PRO A 493 17.23 -7.11 -40.57
C PRO A 493 18.23 -8.27 -40.82
N PRO A 494 19.07 -8.65 -39.83
CA PRO A 494 19.84 -9.89 -39.84
C PRO A 494 19.21 -11.01 -38.97
N THR A 495 19.41 -12.27 -39.38
CA THR A 495 18.85 -13.51 -38.77
C THR A 495 19.92 -14.52 -38.35
N THR A 496 19.72 -15.32 -37.29
CA THR A 496 20.22 -16.73 -37.12
C THR A 496 19.61 -17.44 -35.88
N PRO A 497 19.69 -18.80 -35.70
CA PRO A 497 18.53 -19.63 -35.28
C PRO A 497 18.73 -20.54 -34.01
N PRO A 498 17.74 -21.38 -33.60
CA PRO A 498 17.71 -22.10 -32.31
C PRO A 498 18.14 -23.60 -32.34
N ALA A 499 18.13 -24.27 -31.18
CA ALA A 499 18.51 -25.70 -31.01
C ALA A 499 17.64 -26.52 -30.02
N THR A 500 17.63 -27.85 -30.19
CA THR A 500 16.92 -28.90 -29.40
C THR A 500 17.93 -29.83 -28.67
N GLY A 501 17.59 -30.77 -27.77
CA GLY A 501 16.32 -31.23 -27.16
C GLY A 501 16.34 -32.76 -26.90
N GLY A 502 15.92 -33.27 -25.73
CA GLY A 502 16.04 -34.70 -25.37
C GLY A 502 15.54 -35.11 -23.96
N PRO A 503 15.40 -36.41 -23.61
CA PRO A 503 14.20 -36.86 -22.87
C PRO A 503 14.34 -37.72 -21.57
N THR A 504 13.28 -37.66 -20.74
CA THR A 504 12.67 -38.69 -19.84
C THR A 504 13.42 -39.37 -18.67
N THR A 505 12.90 -39.25 -17.44
CA THR A 505 12.13 -40.29 -16.69
C THR A 505 11.63 -39.79 -15.30
N LYS A 506 10.66 -40.46 -14.66
CA LYS A 506 9.85 -39.99 -13.51
C LYS A 506 10.22 -40.68 -12.18
N PRO A 507 10.29 -39.94 -11.05
CA PRO A 507 9.51 -40.31 -9.84
C PRO A 507 8.59 -39.17 -9.37
N THR A 508 7.71 -39.46 -8.40
CA THR A 508 6.61 -38.59 -7.95
C THR A 508 7.00 -37.60 -6.85
N THR A 509 7.68 -36.52 -7.23
CA THR A 509 7.65 -35.22 -6.52
C THR A 509 7.34 -34.12 -7.54
N ARG A 510 6.64 -33.05 -7.12
CA ARG A 510 6.31 -31.93 -8.02
C ARG A 510 7.61 -31.29 -8.54
N PRO A 511 7.73 -30.95 -9.84
CA PRO A 511 8.99 -30.47 -10.40
C PRO A 511 9.47 -29.17 -9.73
N PRO A 512 10.80 -28.96 -9.57
CA PRO A 512 11.35 -27.64 -9.25
C PRO A 512 10.88 -26.62 -10.30
N GLY A 513 10.35 -25.47 -9.85
CA GLY A 513 9.86 -24.40 -10.72
C GLY A 513 8.33 -24.32 -10.90
N VAL A 514 7.55 -25.14 -10.18
CA VAL A 514 6.07 -24.96 -10.09
C VAL A 514 5.72 -24.29 -8.76
N GLY A 515 5.91 -22.96 -8.71
CA GLY A 515 5.73 -22.13 -7.52
C GLY A 515 6.74 -20.97 -7.47
N PRO A 516 6.59 -20.05 -6.52
CA PRO A 516 7.54 -18.95 -6.34
C PRO A 516 8.95 -19.43 -5.95
N ASP A 517 9.96 -18.58 -6.18
CA ASP A 517 11.32 -18.83 -5.71
C ASP A 517 11.41 -18.61 -4.18
N LEU A 518 11.24 -19.71 -3.44
CA LEU A 518 11.30 -19.71 -1.98
C LEU A 518 12.68 -19.33 -1.43
N LYS A 519 13.78 -19.51 -2.18
CA LYS A 519 15.12 -19.08 -1.72
C LYS A 519 15.23 -17.57 -1.80
N LYS A 520 14.72 -16.98 -2.87
CA LYS A 520 14.65 -15.53 -3.06
C LYS A 520 13.71 -14.88 -2.05
N GLY A 521 12.55 -15.48 -1.79
CA GLY A 521 11.61 -15.04 -0.75
C GLY A 521 12.18 -15.13 0.66
N VAL A 522 12.91 -16.20 0.99
CA VAL A 522 13.67 -16.27 2.24
C VAL A 522 14.78 -15.21 2.28
N GLY A 523 15.48 -14.96 1.18
CA GLY A 523 16.48 -13.90 1.07
C GLY A 523 15.93 -12.50 1.32
N PHE A 524 14.70 -12.21 0.86
CA PHE A 524 13.98 -10.98 1.19
C PHE A 524 13.63 -10.93 2.68
N LEU A 525 13.06 -12.01 3.23
CA LEU A 525 12.66 -12.07 4.64
C LEU A 525 13.85 -11.92 5.60
N THR A 526 15.01 -12.54 5.31
CA THR A 526 16.20 -12.48 6.17
C THR A 526 17.17 -11.35 5.81
N HIS A 527 16.81 -10.49 4.84
CA HIS A 527 17.61 -9.34 4.45
C HIS A 527 17.86 -8.42 5.66
N PRO A 528 19.09 -7.91 5.91
CA PRO A 528 19.40 -7.13 7.11
C PRO A 528 18.61 -5.83 7.28
N ALA A 529 18.04 -5.27 6.21
CA ALA A 529 17.12 -4.13 6.30
C ALA A 529 15.74 -4.50 6.87
N ASN A 530 15.31 -5.75 6.67
CA ASN A 530 13.99 -6.26 7.03
C ASN A 530 14.06 -6.95 8.40
N LEU A 531 14.94 -7.94 8.57
CA LEU A 531 15.08 -8.74 9.80
C LEU A 531 16.18 -8.21 10.72
N LEU A 532 15.89 -7.10 11.39
CA LEU A 532 16.81 -6.42 12.28
C LEU A 532 17.05 -7.22 13.58
N GLN A 533 18.16 -7.96 13.60
CA GLN A 533 18.56 -8.85 14.71
C GLN A 533 17.51 -9.92 15.05
N GLY A 534 16.84 -10.50 14.05
CA GLY A 534 15.81 -11.53 14.27
C GLY A 534 14.46 -10.97 14.71
N ARG A 535 14.15 -9.72 14.39
CA ARG A 535 12.88 -9.03 14.65
C ARG A 535 12.48 -8.20 13.43
N TYR A 536 11.18 -8.17 13.12
CA TYR A 536 10.61 -7.14 12.25
C TYR A 536 10.13 -5.95 13.10
N TYR A 537 10.09 -4.78 12.49
CA TYR A 537 9.64 -3.52 13.07
C TYR A 537 8.72 -2.85 12.06
N ASP A 538 7.75 -2.07 12.54
CA ASP A 538 6.96 -1.16 11.71
C ASP A 538 7.90 -0.09 11.10
N ASP A 539 7.72 0.21 9.81
CA ASP A 539 8.51 1.17 9.04
C ASP A 539 8.08 2.64 9.24
N GLY A 540 7.03 2.88 10.04
CA GLY A 540 6.77 4.16 10.69
C GLY A 540 7.91 4.62 11.62
N ALA A 541 8.44 5.82 11.37
CA ALA A 541 9.66 6.31 12.02
C ALA A 541 9.63 6.31 13.56
N GLY A 542 10.62 5.65 14.19
CA GLY A 542 11.11 6.01 15.53
C GLY A 542 10.59 5.19 16.74
N GLN A 543 9.49 4.45 16.63
CA GLN A 543 8.84 3.79 17.79
C GLN A 543 9.68 2.67 18.45
N GLY A 544 10.48 1.93 17.69
CA GLY A 544 11.39 0.89 18.21
C GLY A 544 10.71 -0.36 18.81
N GLN A 545 9.39 -0.46 18.71
CA GLN A 545 8.62 -1.65 19.11
C GLN A 545 8.78 -2.75 18.06
N ALA A 546 8.98 -4.00 18.51
CA ALA A 546 9.09 -5.13 17.58
C ALA A 546 7.71 -5.71 17.28
N GLU A 547 7.46 -5.99 16.01
CA GLU A 547 6.26 -6.70 15.58
C GLU A 547 6.40 -8.20 15.89
N PHE A 548 6.14 -8.57 17.15
CA PHE A 548 6.25 -9.95 17.64
C PHE A 548 5.39 -10.93 16.84
N GLY A 549 4.17 -10.51 16.46
CA GLY A 549 3.27 -11.31 15.64
C GLY A 549 3.87 -11.66 14.28
N MET A 550 4.45 -10.66 13.59
CA MET A 550 5.16 -10.84 12.31
C MET A 550 6.47 -11.59 12.45
N THR A 551 7.20 -11.36 13.55
CA THR A 551 8.45 -12.04 13.86
C THR A 551 8.21 -13.55 13.99
N ILE A 552 7.07 -13.96 14.54
CA ILE A 552 6.64 -15.37 14.57
C ILE A 552 6.19 -15.87 13.18
N ASP A 553 5.49 -15.07 12.36
CA ASP A 553 5.09 -15.48 11.00
C ASP A 553 6.29 -15.73 10.08
N GLY A 554 7.30 -14.84 10.12
CA GLY A 554 8.56 -15.07 9.43
C GLY A 554 9.28 -16.32 9.91
N ALA A 555 9.23 -16.61 11.23
CA ALA A 555 9.80 -17.85 11.76
C ALA A 555 9.07 -19.10 11.25
N PHE A 556 7.73 -19.08 11.10
CA PHE A 556 6.99 -20.16 10.45
C PHE A 556 7.40 -20.34 8.98
N ALA A 557 7.57 -19.25 8.22
CA ALA A 557 8.01 -19.30 6.83
C ALA A 557 9.42 -19.90 6.67
N LEU A 558 10.34 -19.52 7.56
CA LEU A 558 11.69 -20.09 7.61
C LEU A 558 11.69 -21.55 8.05
N ALA A 559 10.81 -21.95 8.99
CA ALA A 559 10.68 -23.33 9.42
C ALA A 559 10.14 -24.23 8.29
N ALA A 560 9.12 -23.77 7.58
CA ALA A 560 8.51 -24.49 6.46
C ALA A 560 9.52 -24.74 5.33
N THR A 561 10.23 -23.69 4.90
CA THR A 561 11.21 -23.77 3.80
C THR A 561 12.53 -24.43 4.19
N GLY A 562 13.02 -24.18 5.40
CA GLY A 562 14.34 -24.63 5.88
C GLY A 562 15.53 -24.01 5.11
N HIS A 563 15.34 -22.87 4.43
CA HIS A 563 16.38 -22.25 3.59
C HIS A 563 17.33 -21.33 4.36
N ASP A 564 16.96 -20.83 5.54
CA ASP A 564 17.85 -20.09 6.45
C ASP A 564 17.56 -20.44 7.91
N ASN A 565 18.08 -21.59 8.35
CA ASN A 565 17.89 -22.08 9.72
C ASN A 565 18.68 -21.26 10.75
N ASN A 566 19.69 -20.48 10.36
CA ASN A 566 20.46 -19.64 11.27
C ASN A 566 19.71 -18.33 11.59
N ALA A 567 19.05 -17.72 10.60
CA ALA A 567 18.10 -16.64 10.84
C ALA A 567 16.92 -17.12 11.72
N LEU A 568 16.33 -18.28 11.39
CA LEU A 568 15.29 -18.90 12.23
C LEU A 568 15.77 -19.10 13.67
N ARG A 569 16.97 -19.66 13.86
CA ARG A 569 17.59 -19.83 15.17
C ARG A 569 17.75 -18.52 15.93
N THR A 570 18.09 -17.43 15.22
CA THR A 570 18.23 -16.08 15.79
C THR A 570 16.90 -15.55 16.31
N VAL A 571 15.82 -15.72 15.55
CA VAL A 571 14.46 -15.33 15.96
C VAL A 571 14.01 -16.15 17.18
N VAL A 572 14.18 -17.47 17.13
CA VAL A 572 13.74 -18.40 18.18
C VAL A 572 14.52 -18.19 19.48
N ASP A 573 15.84 -17.97 19.43
CA ASP A 573 16.63 -17.70 20.63
C ASP A 573 16.32 -16.32 21.24
N PHE A 574 15.99 -15.31 20.41
CA PHE A 574 15.47 -14.03 20.91
C PHE A 574 14.16 -14.22 21.70
N LEU A 575 13.17 -14.91 21.12
CA LEU A 575 11.85 -15.09 21.75
C LEU A 575 11.93 -16.00 22.99
N SER A 576 12.59 -17.15 22.87
CA SER A 576 12.72 -18.13 23.95
C SER A 576 13.59 -17.65 25.11
N GLY A 577 14.58 -16.79 24.86
CA GLY A 577 15.42 -16.16 25.88
C GLY A 577 14.75 -15.03 26.67
N GLY A 578 13.46 -14.76 26.45
CA GLY A 578 12.76 -13.62 27.07
C GLY A 578 13.28 -12.27 26.55
N GLY A 579 13.71 -12.25 25.28
CA GLY A 579 14.32 -11.09 24.65
C GLY A 579 13.37 -9.88 24.59
N LYS A 580 13.99 -8.70 24.67
CA LYS A 580 13.31 -7.41 24.66
C LYS A 580 13.48 -6.67 23.33
N ASP A 581 12.45 -5.98 22.89
CA ASP A 581 12.56 -4.97 21.84
C ASP A 581 13.21 -3.66 22.35
N ARG A 582 13.28 -2.61 21.53
CA ARG A 582 13.96 -1.36 21.90
C ARG A 582 13.19 -0.55 22.95
N THR A 583 11.91 -0.86 23.17
CA THR A 583 11.08 -0.26 24.23
C THR A 583 11.09 -1.09 25.52
N GLY A 584 11.67 -2.28 25.50
CA GLY A 584 11.77 -3.18 26.64
C GLY A 584 10.66 -4.23 26.73
N ARG A 585 9.73 -4.28 25.76
CA ARG A 585 8.64 -5.27 25.69
C ARG A 585 9.18 -6.64 25.29
N THR A 586 8.55 -7.69 25.81
CA THR A 586 8.80 -9.10 25.50
C THR A 586 7.60 -9.72 24.77
N VAL A 587 7.78 -10.95 24.25
CA VAL A 587 6.68 -11.74 23.69
C VAL A 587 5.57 -12.01 24.70
N ALA A 588 5.88 -12.07 26.00
CA ALA A 588 4.90 -12.22 27.07
C ALA A 588 4.05 -10.96 27.27
N ASP A 589 4.64 -9.76 27.11
CA ASP A 589 3.92 -8.49 27.17
C ASP A 589 3.01 -8.30 25.94
N TRP A 590 3.46 -8.73 24.76
CA TRP A 590 2.66 -8.70 23.52
C TRP A 590 1.46 -9.68 23.53
N SER A 591 1.60 -10.82 24.21
CA SER A 591 0.55 -11.85 24.33
C SER A 591 -0.31 -11.72 25.59
N GLY A 592 0.07 -10.86 26.53
CA GLY A 592 -0.63 -10.63 27.81
C GLY A 592 -0.47 -11.75 28.85
N ILE A 593 0.51 -12.65 28.69
CA ILE A 593 0.65 -13.86 29.52
C ILE A 593 0.88 -13.52 30.99
N GLY A 594 0.03 -14.07 31.85
CA GLY A 594 0.04 -13.82 33.29
C GLY A 594 -0.56 -12.47 33.70
N GLY A 595 -1.16 -11.73 32.77
CA GLY A 595 -1.95 -10.52 33.03
C GLY A 595 -3.46 -10.75 32.84
N LYS A 596 -4.27 -9.73 33.19
CA LYS A 596 -5.74 -9.73 33.02
C LYS A 596 -6.18 -9.87 31.54
N TYR A 597 -5.29 -9.53 30.60
CA TYR A 597 -5.58 -9.41 29.17
C TYR A 597 -4.83 -10.47 28.33
N ALA A 598 -4.68 -11.68 28.88
CA ALA A 598 -4.04 -12.81 28.19
C ALA A 598 -4.82 -13.20 26.93
N GLN A 599 -4.18 -13.13 25.75
CA GLN A 599 -4.82 -13.30 24.45
C GLN A 599 -4.53 -14.71 23.90
N GLY A 600 -5.44 -15.66 24.12
CA GLY A 600 -5.16 -17.09 23.89
C GLY A 600 -4.64 -17.43 22.48
N GLY A 601 -5.12 -16.75 21.43
CA GLY A 601 -4.59 -16.91 20.07
C GLY A 601 -3.12 -16.45 19.91
N ARG A 602 -2.71 -15.35 20.55
CA ARG A 602 -1.30 -14.88 20.56
C ARG A 602 -0.39 -15.85 21.35
N ILE A 603 -0.92 -16.42 22.44
CA ILE A 603 -0.24 -17.43 23.26
C ILE A 603 -0.06 -18.73 22.46
N GLY A 604 -1.14 -19.23 21.85
CA GLY A 604 -1.14 -20.40 20.97
C GLY A 604 -0.18 -20.25 19.79
N LYS A 605 -0.14 -19.06 19.16
CA LYS A 605 0.83 -18.75 18.10
C LYS A 605 2.29 -18.94 18.55
N THR A 606 2.61 -18.46 19.75
CA THR A 606 3.96 -18.55 20.31
C THR A 606 4.30 -19.99 20.72
N ALA A 607 3.35 -20.71 21.32
CA ALA A 607 3.48 -22.12 21.68
C ALA A 607 3.70 -23.01 20.45
N LEU A 608 2.95 -22.74 19.37
CA LEU A 608 3.08 -23.45 18.10
C LEU A 608 4.44 -23.20 17.45
N LEU A 609 5.00 -21.98 17.53
CA LEU A 609 6.37 -21.75 17.06
C LEU A 609 7.39 -22.59 17.84
N ALA A 610 7.29 -22.62 19.18
CA ALA A 610 8.16 -23.45 20.01
C ALA A 610 8.11 -24.93 19.60
N GLN A 611 6.89 -25.48 19.47
CA GLN A 611 6.66 -26.85 19.01
C GLN A 611 7.14 -27.11 17.57
N ALA A 612 7.01 -26.14 16.68
CA ALA A 612 7.45 -26.25 15.29
C ALA A 612 8.97 -26.30 15.15
N VAL A 613 9.72 -25.83 16.17
CA VAL A 613 11.20 -25.82 16.17
C VAL A 613 11.81 -26.65 17.31
N GLU A 614 11.06 -27.64 17.80
CA GLU A 614 11.48 -28.63 18.82
C GLU A 614 11.95 -27.99 20.15
N ARG A 615 11.42 -26.82 20.49
CA ARG A 615 11.61 -26.17 21.80
C ARG A 615 10.41 -26.47 22.70
N ASP A 616 10.65 -26.59 24.00
CA ASP A 616 9.58 -26.87 24.95
C ASP A 616 8.64 -25.65 25.07
N PRO A 617 7.34 -25.73 24.69
CA PRO A 617 6.39 -24.65 24.88
C PRO A 617 6.03 -24.41 26.36
N ARG A 618 6.41 -25.33 27.27
CA ARG A 618 6.22 -25.18 28.73
C ARG A 618 7.37 -24.42 29.42
N ASP A 619 8.48 -24.18 28.71
CA ASP A 619 9.57 -23.29 29.15
C ASP A 619 10.06 -22.43 27.96
N PHE A 620 9.24 -21.44 27.57
CA PHE A 620 9.55 -20.55 26.45
C PHE A 620 9.38 -19.09 26.87
N GLY A 621 10.46 -18.31 26.83
CA GLY A 621 10.47 -16.94 27.35
C GLY A 621 10.28 -16.86 28.86
N GLY A 622 10.59 -17.95 29.59
CA GLY A 622 10.33 -18.09 31.03
C GLY A 622 8.85 -18.24 31.38
N ARG A 623 8.02 -18.73 30.44
CA ARG A 623 6.58 -18.95 30.60
C ARG A 623 6.19 -20.36 30.15
N ASP A 624 5.21 -20.94 30.83
CA ASP A 624 4.47 -22.09 30.33
C ASP A 624 3.34 -21.60 29.43
N LEU A 625 3.53 -21.72 28.12
CA LEU A 625 2.57 -21.26 27.12
C LEU A 625 1.37 -22.21 27.01
N ILE A 626 1.53 -23.48 27.38
CA ILE A 626 0.48 -24.52 27.30
C ILE A 626 -0.48 -24.39 28.48
N ALA A 627 0.03 -24.13 29.68
CA ALA A 627 -0.78 -23.70 30.81
C ALA A 627 -1.50 -22.38 30.50
N ALA A 628 -0.79 -21.37 29.99
CA ALA A 628 -1.37 -20.05 29.73
C ALA A 628 -2.47 -20.04 28.65
N VAL A 629 -2.37 -20.87 27.59
CA VAL A 629 -3.46 -21.01 26.59
C VAL A 629 -4.63 -21.82 27.15
N THR A 630 -4.39 -22.72 28.11
CA THR A 630 -5.43 -23.47 28.81
C THR A 630 -6.21 -22.59 29.79
N ASP A 631 -5.52 -21.76 30.57
CA ASP A 631 -6.14 -20.75 31.45
C ASP A 631 -6.94 -19.69 30.68
N ALA A 632 -6.61 -19.49 29.39
CA ALA A 632 -7.34 -18.59 28.49
C ALA A 632 -8.66 -19.17 27.95
N VAL A 633 -9.03 -20.42 28.25
CA VAL A 633 -10.30 -21.03 27.77
C VAL A 633 -11.49 -20.47 28.54
N CYS A 634 -12.40 -19.81 27.83
CA CYS A 634 -13.62 -19.24 28.39
C CYS A 634 -14.60 -20.34 28.86
N GLU A 635 -14.93 -20.35 30.15
CA GLU A 635 -15.95 -21.25 30.72
C GLU A 635 -17.37 -20.88 30.26
N LYS A 636 -17.61 -19.59 29.98
CA LYS A 636 -18.90 -18.98 29.64
C LYS A 636 -18.66 -17.63 28.93
N PRO A 637 -19.64 -17.08 28.18
CA PRO A 637 -19.54 -15.73 27.66
C PRO A 637 -19.45 -14.68 28.77
N SER A 638 -18.73 -13.58 28.51
CA SER A 638 -18.67 -12.39 29.35
C SER A 638 -19.95 -11.55 29.24
N THR A 639 -20.17 -10.66 30.20
CA THR A 639 -21.34 -9.75 30.23
C THR A 639 -20.90 -8.33 29.90
N ALA A 640 -21.56 -7.70 28.92
CA ALA A 640 -21.26 -6.33 28.50
C ALA A 640 -21.13 -5.35 29.70
N PRO A 641 -20.15 -4.42 29.68
CA PRO A 641 -19.27 -4.07 28.56
C PRO A 641 -18.09 -5.02 28.32
N ASP A 642 -17.86 -6.01 29.20
CA ASP A 642 -16.76 -6.97 29.06
C ASP A 642 -16.93 -7.85 27.80
N ARG A 643 -15.96 -7.74 26.89
CA ARG A 643 -15.86 -8.45 25.61
C ARG A 643 -14.78 -9.55 25.62
N SER A 644 -14.22 -9.89 26.78
CA SER A 644 -13.12 -10.85 26.92
C SER A 644 -13.46 -12.26 26.44
N CYS A 645 -14.69 -12.73 26.67
CA CYS A 645 -15.13 -14.09 26.37
C CYS A 645 -16.38 -14.10 25.50
N PRO A 646 -16.29 -14.43 24.19
CA PRO A 646 -17.45 -14.40 23.30
C PRO A 646 -18.38 -15.60 23.49
N ALA A 647 -17.86 -16.76 23.93
CA ALA A 647 -18.64 -17.98 24.18
C ALA A 647 -17.88 -18.95 25.10
N LYS A 648 -18.54 -20.02 25.55
CA LYS A 648 -17.86 -21.16 26.17
C LYS A 648 -16.97 -21.87 25.14
N GLY A 649 -15.72 -22.17 25.49
CA GLY A 649 -14.73 -22.82 24.63
C GLY A 649 -13.95 -21.87 23.72
N ALA A 650 -14.39 -20.62 23.55
CA ALA A 650 -13.55 -19.59 22.96
C ALA A 650 -12.31 -19.33 23.81
N TYR A 651 -11.22 -18.83 23.24
CA TYR A 651 -10.14 -18.23 24.04
C TYR A 651 -10.40 -16.76 24.33
N THR A 652 -9.90 -16.29 25.48
CA THR A 652 -9.96 -14.88 25.87
C THR A 652 -9.29 -13.98 24.82
N TYR A 653 -9.95 -12.84 24.52
CA TYR A 653 -9.48 -11.80 23.60
C TYR A 653 -8.96 -12.34 22.26
N SER A 654 -9.63 -13.37 21.71
CA SER A 654 -9.24 -14.02 20.45
C SER A 654 -10.36 -13.84 19.41
N PRO A 655 -10.42 -12.69 18.72
CA PRO A 655 -11.59 -12.25 17.94
C PRO A 655 -11.70 -12.86 16.55
N SER A 656 -11.02 -13.98 16.26
CA SER A 656 -11.06 -14.63 14.94
C SER A 656 -10.92 -16.15 15.00
N VAL A 657 -11.48 -16.83 14.00
CA VAL A 657 -11.33 -18.29 13.85
C VAL A 657 -9.87 -18.69 13.62
N PHE A 658 -9.09 -17.85 12.94
CA PHE A 658 -7.64 -18.01 12.83
C PHE A 658 -6.97 -18.07 14.21
N ALA A 659 -7.29 -17.12 15.11
CA ALA A 659 -6.74 -17.06 16.46
C ALA A 659 -7.19 -18.26 17.32
N GLN A 660 -8.47 -18.66 17.21
CA GLN A 660 -9.00 -19.86 17.86
C GLN A 660 -8.27 -21.13 17.40
N SER A 661 -8.02 -21.27 16.11
CA SER A 661 -7.33 -22.42 15.51
C SER A 661 -5.91 -22.59 16.05
N LEU A 662 -5.14 -21.51 16.15
CA LEU A 662 -3.76 -21.53 16.69
C LEU A 662 -3.69 -22.04 18.14
N GLY A 663 -4.65 -21.66 18.99
CA GLY A 663 -4.73 -22.14 20.37
C GLY A 663 -4.98 -23.64 20.46
N ILE A 664 -5.92 -24.15 19.64
CA ILE A 664 -6.27 -25.57 19.60
C ILE A 664 -5.09 -26.40 19.07
N ILE A 665 -4.48 -25.99 17.96
CA ILE A 665 -3.29 -26.66 17.40
C ILE A 665 -2.20 -26.79 18.45
N ALA A 666 -1.92 -25.70 19.20
CA ALA A 666 -0.92 -25.72 20.27
C ALA A 666 -1.25 -26.69 21.41
N GLN A 667 -2.51 -26.74 21.88
CA GLN A 667 -2.94 -27.68 22.92
C GLN A 667 -2.89 -29.13 22.44
N VAL A 668 -3.41 -29.44 21.25
CA VAL A 668 -3.44 -30.79 20.67
C VAL A 668 -2.01 -31.31 20.45
N ARG A 669 -1.12 -30.50 19.85
CA ARG A 669 0.31 -30.85 19.68
C ARG A 669 1.07 -30.99 21.01
N ALA A 670 0.58 -30.40 22.10
CA ALA A 670 1.15 -30.55 23.44
C ALA A 670 0.65 -31.79 24.20
N GLY A 671 -0.29 -32.54 23.64
CA GLY A 671 -0.97 -33.69 24.29
C GLY A 671 -2.13 -33.29 25.22
N GLU A 672 -2.57 -32.03 25.20
CA GLU A 672 -3.61 -31.50 26.11
C GLU A 672 -5.03 -31.67 25.52
N GLU A 673 -5.32 -32.83 24.93
CA GLU A 673 -6.59 -33.13 24.23
C GLU A 673 -7.83 -32.81 25.09
N LYS A 674 -7.75 -33.08 26.40
CA LYS A 674 -8.83 -32.80 27.36
C LYS A 674 -9.03 -31.30 27.62
N ALA A 675 -7.97 -30.50 27.59
CA ALA A 675 -8.09 -29.05 27.70
C ALA A 675 -8.63 -28.43 26.40
N ALA A 676 -8.29 -29.05 25.26
CA ALA A 676 -8.77 -28.66 23.94
C ALA A 676 -10.23 -29.09 23.64
N GLU A 677 -10.84 -29.98 24.42
CA GLU A 677 -12.19 -30.51 24.15
C GLU A 677 -13.26 -29.40 23.94
N ALA A 678 -13.32 -28.42 24.83
CA ALA A 678 -14.26 -27.30 24.71
C ALA A 678 -13.87 -26.32 23.57
N PRO A 679 -12.60 -25.93 23.39
CA PRO A 679 -12.14 -25.21 22.19
C PRO A 679 -12.44 -25.89 20.85
N ILE A 680 -12.23 -27.19 20.72
CA ILE A 680 -12.52 -27.98 19.52
C ILE A 680 -14.03 -27.99 19.26
N ALA A 681 -14.85 -28.29 20.28
CA ALA A 681 -16.30 -28.27 20.16
C ALA A 681 -16.83 -26.88 19.77
N TYR A 682 -16.22 -25.80 20.29
CA TYR A 682 -16.57 -24.44 19.90
C TYR A 682 -16.18 -24.13 18.45
N LEU A 683 -14.95 -24.46 18.03
CA LEU A 683 -14.52 -24.30 16.63
C LEU A 683 -15.44 -25.06 15.67
N ALA A 684 -15.76 -26.33 15.97
CA ALA A 684 -16.67 -27.13 15.16
C ALA A 684 -18.09 -26.53 15.10
N SER A 685 -18.57 -25.89 16.17
CA SER A 685 -19.87 -25.22 16.20
C SER A 685 -19.97 -23.98 15.30
N LEU A 686 -18.84 -23.40 14.90
CA LEU A 686 -18.76 -22.26 13.99
C LEU A 686 -18.83 -22.68 12.50
N GLN A 687 -18.77 -23.97 12.17
CA GLN A 687 -18.85 -24.42 10.77
C GLN A 687 -20.24 -24.16 10.18
N HIS A 688 -20.29 -23.50 9.04
CA HIS A 688 -21.51 -23.30 8.27
C HIS A 688 -22.00 -24.63 7.67
N ALA A 689 -23.07 -25.19 8.21
CA ALA A 689 -23.55 -26.54 7.87
C ALA A 689 -23.86 -26.77 6.37
N SER A 690 -24.21 -25.70 5.64
CA SER A 690 -24.53 -25.71 4.21
C SER A 690 -23.31 -25.63 3.29
N SER A 691 -22.28 -24.87 3.67
CA SER A 691 -21.09 -24.61 2.83
C SER A 691 -19.85 -25.39 3.26
N GLY A 692 -19.73 -25.73 4.55
CA GLY A 692 -18.51 -26.27 5.14
C GLY A 692 -17.45 -25.22 5.49
N ALA A 693 -17.75 -23.93 5.31
CA ALA A 693 -16.84 -22.82 5.58
C ALA A 693 -16.91 -22.33 7.04
N TRP A 694 -15.97 -21.49 7.43
CA TRP A 694 -15.96 -20.76 8.70
C TRP A 694 -16.03 -19.24 8.50
N PRO A 695 -16.62 -18.51 9.47
CA PRO A 695 -16.56 -17.05 9.55
C PRO A 695 -15.15 -16.57 9.88
N SER A 696 -14.84 -15.31 9.56
CA SER A 696 -13.54 -14.71 9.90
C SER A 696 -13.45 -14.34 11.37
N LEU A 697 -14.48 -13.67 11.87
CA LEU A 697 -14.51 -13.07 13.20
C LEU A 697 -15.21 -13.95 14.24
N ILE A 698 -14.85 -13.70 15.50
CA ILE A 698 -15.50 -14.24 16.68
C ILE A 698 -15.87 -13.06 17.60
N PRO A 699 -17.16 -12.88 17.97
CA PRO A 699 -18.33 -13.66 17.58
C PRO A 699 -18.58 -13.67 16.06
N SER A 700 -19.16 -14.76 15.54
CA SER A 700 -19.44 -14.91 14.11
C SER A 700 -20.37 -13.82 13.61
N THR A 701 -19.99 -13.20 12.48
CA THR A 701 -20.82 -12.27 11.70
C THR A 701 -21.63 -12.97 10.61
N GLY A 702 -21.51 -14.30 10.48
CA GLY A 702 -22.17 -15.10 9.44
C GLY A 702 -21.49 -15.03 8.07
N ASP A 703 -20.27 -14.49 8.00
CA ASP A 703 -19.44 -14.44 6.80
C ASP A 703 -18.76 -15.80 6.49
N SER A 704 -17.98 -15.87 5.42
CA SER A 704 -17.21 -17.08 5.09
C SER A 704 -15.96 -16.73 4.30
N ASP A 705 -14.79 -16.96 4.89
CA ASP A 705 -13.48 -16.60 4.31
C ASP A 705 -12.56 -17.82 4.13
N VAL A 706 -11.55 -17.66 3.26
CA VAL A 706 -10.62 -18.74 2.88
C VAL A 706 -9.60 -19.03 3.99
N ASP A 707 -9.07 -17.99 4.62
CA ASP A 707 -7.98 -18.06 5.61
C ASP A 707 -8.44 -18.84 6.86
N SER A 708 -9.58 -18.47 7.43
CA SER A 708 -10.18 -19.11 8.60
C SER A 708 -10.66 -20.52 8.30
N THR A 709 -11.23 -20.74 7.10
CA THR A 709 -11.66 -22.09 6.68
C THR A 709 -10.46 -23.02 6.53
N ALA A 710 -9.33 -22.54 5.97
CA ALA A 710 -8.09 -23.33 5.87
C ALA A 710 -7.47 -23.61 7.24
N MET A 711 -7.44 -22.62 8.15
CA MET A 711 -6.96 -22.82 9.52
C MET A 711 -7.83 -23.78 10.34
N ALA A 712 -9.15 -23.69 10.22
CA ALA A 712 -10.08 -24.61 10.86
C ALA A 712 -9.92 -26.04 10.31
N ALA A 713 -9.74 -26.19 8.99
CA ALA A 713 -9.45 -27.48 8.36
C ALA A 713 -8.15 -28.11 8.89
N MET A 714 -7.04 -27.35 8.88
CA MET A 714 -5.75 -27.79 9.43
C MET A 714 -5.80 -28.10 10.93
N THR A 715 -6.74 -27.51 11.67
CA THR A 715 -6.95 -27.77 13.09
C THR A 715 -7.74 -29.06 13.31
N LEU A 716 -8.86 -29.24 12.60
CA LEU A 716 -9.72 -30.41 12.76
C LEU A 716 -9.11 -31.70 12.17
N ASP A 717 -8.22 -31.59 11.19
CA ASP A 717 -7.42 -32.71 10.67
C ASP A 717 -6.52 -33.37 11.74
N LEU A 718 -6.07 -32.59 12.73
CA LEU A 718 -5.32 -33.13 13.88
C LEU A 718 -6.21 -33.90 14.88
N VAL A 719 -7.53 -33.75 14.82
CA VAL A 719 -8.45 -34.25 15.85
C VAL A 719 -9.17 -35.51 15.34
N PRO A 720 -8.92 -36.69 15.90
CA PRO A 720 -9.58 -37.92 15.47
C PRO A 720 -11.11 -37.83 15.50
N GLY A 721 -11.76 -38.40 14.47
CA GLY A 721 -13.21 -38.64 14.46
C GLY A 721 -13.87 -38.37 13.10
N ASP A 722 -14.78 -39.25 12.70
CA ASP A 722 -15.48 -39.21 11.40
C ASP A 722 -16.20 -37.86 11.14
N ALA A 723 -16.70 -37.21 12.19
CA ALA A 723 -17.34 -35.90 12.10
C ALA A 723 -16.33 -34.78 11.76
N HIS A 724 -15.11 -34.84 12.30
CA HIS A 724 -14.05 -33.88 11.99
C HIS A 724 -13.52 -34.11 10.57
N ALA A 725 -13.27 -35.38 10.19
CA ALA A 725 -12.89 -35.73 8.82
C ALA A 725 -13.93 -35.25 7.79
N ALA A 726 -15.22 -35.47 8.04
CA ALA A 726 -16.29 -34.97 7.19
C ALA A 726 -16.42 -33.43 7.17
N ALA A 727 -16.03 -32.75 8.26
CA ALA A 727 -15.96 -31.29 8.30
C ALA A 727 -14.79 -30.75 7.47
N VAL A 728 -13.61 -31.40 7.54
CA VAL A 728 -12.44 -31.11 6.70
C VAL A 728 -12.79 -31.33 5.22
N ASP A 729 -13.32 -32.49 4.84
CA ASP A 729 -13.70 -32.81 3.45
C ASP A 729 -14.59 -31.74 2.80
N LYS A 730 -15.60 -31.26 3.54
CA LYS A 730 -16.48 -30.17 3.09
C LYS A 730 -15.73 -28.84 2.95
N SER A 731 -14.88 -28.51 3.91
CA SER A 731 -14.11 -27.27 3.92
C SER A 731 -13.12 -27.19 2.74
N LEU A 732 -12.44 -28.30 2.42
CA LEU A 732 -11.53 -28.38 1.28
C LEU A 732 -12.27 -28.27 -0.05
N ALA A 733 -13.43 -28.91 -0.16
CA ALA A 733 -14.31 -28.77 -1.32
C ALA A 733 -14.80 -27.33 -1.50
N TRP A 734 -15.11 -26.62 -0.40
CA TRP A 734 -15.50 -25.22 -0.43
C TRP A 734 -14.34 -24.31 -0.84
N ILE A 735 -13.15 -24.46 -0.21
CA ILE A 735 -11.93 -23.71 -0.57
C ILE A 735 -11.64 -23.90 -2.06
N ALA A 736 -11.61 -25.14 -2.56
CA ALA A 736 -11.38 -25.44 -3.98
C ALA A 736 -12.40 -24.75 -4.90
N ALA A 737 -13.65 -24.55 -4.44
CA ALA A 737 -14.71 -23.83 -5.14
C ALA A 737 -14.72 -22.31 -4.91
N ARG A 738 -13.72 -21.75 -4.21
CA ARG A 738 -13.42 -20.30 -4.14
C ARG A 738 -12.24 -19.88 -5.02
N GLN A 739 -11.50 -20.83 -5.61
CA GLN A 739 -10.34 -20.50 -6.45
C GLN A 739 -10.75 -19.68 -7.69
N LEU A 740 -10.03 -18.59 -7.92
CA LEU A 740 -10.29 -17.63 -8.99
C LEU A 740 -9.73 -18.11 -10.36
N PRO A 741 -10.12 -17.47 -11.49
CA PRO A 741 -9.72 -17.88 -12.83
C PRO A 741 -8.20 -17.91 -13.07
N ASP A 742 -7.40 -17.12 -12.37
CA ASP A 742 -5.93 -17.13 -12.44
C ASP A 742 -5.26 -18.10 -11.45
N GLY A 743 -5.98 -18.59 -10.45
CA GLY A 743 -5.47 -19.53 -9.44
C GLY A 743 -5.36 -18.95 -8.04
N GLY A 744 -5.48 -17.63 -7.89
CA GLY A 744 -5.55 -16.97 -6.59
C GLY A 744 -6.90 -17.17 -5.90
N PHE A 745 -7.10 -16.51 -4.77
CA PHE A 745 -8.25 -16.70 -3.88
C PHE A 745 -8.73 -15.36 -3.33
N PRO A 746 -10.05 -15.19 -3.14
CA PRO A 746 -10.59 -13.98 -2.54
C PRO A 746 -10.18 -13.87 -1.07
N GLY A 747 -9.73 -12.67 -0.69
CA GLY A 747 -9.43 -12.26 0.68
C GLY A 747 -9.78 -10.78 0.89
N ALA A 748 -9.44 -10.23 2.06
CA ALA A 748 -9.83 -8.86 2.45
C ALA A 748 -9.31 -7.75 1.50
N SER A 749 -8.24 -8.02 0.74
CA SER A 749 -7.60 -7.08 -0.19
C SER A 749 -7.85 -7.41 -1.66
N GLY A 750 -8.90 -8.16 -2.00
CA GLY A 750 -9.15 -8.65 -3.36
C GLY A 750 -8.60 -10.06 -3.59
N ASN A 751 -7.92 -10.31 -4.70
CA ASN A 751 -7.27 -11.58 -4.98
C ASN A 751 -5.96 -11.70 -4.20
N SER A 752 -6.02 -12.28 -3.00
CA SER A 752 -5.00 -12.15 -1.96
C SER A 752 -3.92 -13.22 -2.05
N VAL A 753 -2.67 -12.78 -1.89
CA VAL A 753 -1.50 -13.67 -1.75
C VAL A 753 -1.57 -14.49 -0.47
N ASN A 754 -2.04 -13.91 0.63
CA ASN A 754 -2.24 -14.62 1.90
C ASN A 754 -3.26 -15.76 1.74
N SER A 755 -4.46 -15.44 1.23
CA SER A 755 -5.53 -16.41 1.05
C SER A 755 -5.15 -17.53 0.08
N ALA A 756 -4.38 -17.23 -0.97
CA ALA A 756 -3.84 -18.25 -1.86
C ALA A 756 -2.81 -19.16 -1.18
N ALA A 757 -1.96 -18.61 -0.31
CA ALA A 757 -0.97 -19.39 0.44
C ALA A 757 -1.62 -20.31 1.49
N LEU A 758 -2.62 -19.81 2.22
CA LEU A 758 -3.41 -20.62 3.17
C LEU A 758 -4.27 -21.67 2.45
N ALA A 759 -4.84 -21.35 1.29
CA ALA A 759 -5.53 -22.32 0.45
C ALA A 759 -4.60 -23.43 -0.03
N VAL A 760 -3.34 -23.14 -0.37
CA VAL A 760 -2.32 -24.17 -0.67
C VAL A 760 -2.11 -25.10 0.52
N GLN A 761 -1.95 -24.58 1.74
CA GLN A 761 -1.77 -25.41 2.94
C GLN A 761 -3.01 -26.25 3.26
N GLY A 762 -4.20 -25.64 3.24
CA GLY A 762 -5.46 -26.35 3.50
C GLY A 762 -5.74 -27.44 2.47
N LEU A 763 -5.68 -27.13 1.18
CA LEU A 763 -5.90 -28.12 0.11
C LEU A 763 -4.84 -29.24 0.11
N SER A 764 -3.64 -28.99 0.63
CA SER A 764 -2.58 -30.00 0.73
C SER A 764 -2.85 -31.11 1.76
N LEU A 765 -3.86 -30.95 2.62
CA LEU A 765 -4.39 -32.04 3.47
C LEU A 765 -4.92 -33.22 2.62
N ASP A 766 -5.43 -32.94 1.42
CA ASP A 766 -5.74 -33.95 0.38
C ASP A 766 -5.10 -33.53 -0.95
N ALA A 767 -3.77 -33.49 -0.95
CA ALA A 767 -2.96 -33.03 -2.08
C ALA A 767 -3.18 -33.84 -3.38
N GLU A 768 -3.59 -35.12 -3.30
CA GLU A 768 -3.87 -35.95 -4.48
C GLU A 768 -5.15 -35.50 -5.18
N LYS A 769 -6.22 -35.25 -4.41
CA LYS A 769 -7.52 -34.77 -4.92
C LYS A 769 -7.45 -33.35 -5.47
N TYR A 770 -6.68 -32.48 -4.83
CA TYR A 770 -6.61 -31.04 -5.14
C TYR A 770 -5.33 -30.59 -5.87
N ASP A 771 -4.52 -31.50 -6.40
CA ASP A 771 -3.25 -31.18 -7.08
C ASP A 771 -3.36 -30.07 -8.14
N LYS A 772 -4.47 -30.05 -8.90
CA LYS A 772 -4.73 -29.03 -9.92
C LYS A 772 -4.90 -27.64 -9.30
N GLN A 773 -5.73 -27.53 -8.27
CA GLN A 773 -5.99 -26.28 -7.56
C GLN A 773 -4.71 -25.78 -6.88
N ILE A 774 -3.99 -26.67 -6.19
CA ILE A 774 -2.71 -26.35 -5.53
C ILE A 774 -1.69 -25.87 -6.57
N THR A 775 -1.53 -26.58 -7.68
CA THR A 775 -0.61 -26.21 -8.77
C THR A 775 -0.95 -24.83 -9.37
N LYS A 776 -2.24 -24.53 -9.53
CA LYS A 776 -2.71 -23.24 -10.03
C LYS A 776 -2.48 -22.10 -9.02
N ALA A 777 -2.69 -22.36 -7.74
CA ALA A 777 -2.41 -21.43 -6.65
C ALA A 777 -0.91 -21.12 -6.51
N LEU A 778 -0.04 -22.12 -6.68
CA LEU A 778 1.41 -21.93 -6.70
C LEU A 778 1.87 -21.09 -7.89
N LYS A 779 1.25 -21.25 -9.07
CA LYS A 779 1.50 -20.37 -10.23
C LYS A 779 1.06 -18.93 -9.95
N PHE A 780 -0.09 -18.72 -9.31
CA PHE A 780 -0.53 -17.40 -8.88
C PHE A 780 0.46 -16.77 -7.88
N LEU A 781 0.87 -17.49 -6.84
CA LEU A 781 1.88 -16.99 -5.89
C LEU A 781 3.20 -16.64 -6.60
N ALA A 782 3.62 -17.42 -7.60
CA ALA A 782 4.79 -17.10 -8.42
C ALA A 782 4.64 -15.78 -9.20
N SER A 783 3.47 -15.49 -9.78
CA SER A 783 3.24 -14.22 -10.50
C SER A 783 3.06 -13.01 -9.59
N GLN A 784 2.87 -13.21 -8.28
CA GLN A 784 2.84 -12.14 -7.27
C GLN A 784 4.19 -11.89 -6.59
N GLN A 785 5.24 -12.64 -6.94
CA GLN A 785 6.59 -12.46 -6.38
C GLN A 785 7.41 -11.41 -7.15
N ASN A 786 8.00 -10.47 -6.42
CA ASN A 786 8.72 -9.32 -6.94
C ASN A 786 10.22 -9.60 -7.20
N LYS A 787 10.92 -8.62 -7.81
CA LYS A 787 12.33 -8.75 -8.20
C LYS A 787 13.32 -8.83 -7.03
N ASP A 788 12.95 -8.37 -5.84
CA ASP A 788 13.72 -8.54 -4.60
C ASP A 788 13.48 -9.89 -3.89
N GLY A 789 12.40 -10.60 -4.26
CA GLY A 789 11.98 -11.87 -3.66
C GLY A 789 10.75 -11.75 -2.76
N GLY A 790 10.37 -10.54 -2.35
CA GLY A 790 9.15 -10.29 -1.60
C GLY A 790 7.90 -10.42 -2.48
N PHE A 791 6.72 -10.18 -1.90
CA PHE A 791 5.44 -10.42 -2.55
C PHE A 791 4.49 -9.22 -2.37
N ASN A 792 3.64 -9.00 -3.36
CA ASN A 792 2.53 -8.06 -3.28
C ASN A 792 1.45 -8.59 -2.31
N VAL A 793 0.64 -7.71 -1.72
CA VAL A 793 -0.45 -8.10 -0.78
C VAL A 793 -1.59 -8.83 -1.50
N ALA A 794 -1.96 -8.32 -2.67
CA ALA A 794 -2.99 -8.84 -3.55
C ALA A 794 -2.71 -8.41 -4.99
N LYS A 795 -3.33 -9.08 -5.96
CA LYS A 795 -3.14 -8.79 -7.39
C LYS A 795 -3.66 -7.42 -7.80
N GLU A 796 -4.79 -6.99 -7.24
CA GLU A 796 -5.45 -5.71 -7.55
C GLU A 796 -5.01 -4.57 -6.59
N GLY A 797 -3.93 -4.76 -5.82
CA GLY A 797 -3.43 -3.80 -4.82
C GLY A 797 -2.19 -3.02 -5.27
N GLN A 798 -1.72 -2.13 -4.38
CA GLN A 798 -0.44 -1.41 -4.55
C GLN A 798 0.70 -2.42 -4.76
N ARG A 799 1.49 -2.24 -5.83
CA ARG A 799 2.63 -3.10 -6.12
C ARG A 799 3.83 -2.69 -5.27
N GLY A 800 4.46 -3.67 -4.63
CA GLY A 800 5.51 -3.48 -3.66
C GLY A 800 5.65 -4.74 -2.78
N SER A 801 6.83 -4.97 -2.23
CA SER A 801 7.10 -6.15 -1.41
C SER A 801 6.73 -5.91 0.06
N ASP A 802 5.61 -6.49 0.49
CA ASP A 802 5.17 -6.45 1.88
C ASP A 802 5.75 -7.63 2.68
N ILE A 803 6.19 -7.39 3.91
CA ILE A 803 6.80 -8.40 4.78
C ILE A 803 5.77 -9.47 5.19
N ARG A 804 4.50 -9.10 5.39
CA ARG A 804 3.43 -10.03 5.80
C ARG A 804 3.04 -10.98 4.68
N ALA A 805 2.70 -10.43 3.51
CA ALA A 805 2.44 -11.19 2.30
C ALA A 805 3.62 -12.10 1.93
N SER A 806 4.86 -11.60 2.07
CA SER A 806 6.06 -12.40 1.82
C SER A 806 6.20 -13.58 2.77
N ALA A 807 6.02 -13.38 4.09
CA ALA A 807 6.09 -14.48 5.06
C ALA A 807 5.00 -15.54 4.81
N GLN A 808 3.77 -15.09 4.53
CA GLN A 808 2.63 -15.96 4.27
C GLN A 808 2.82 -16.74 2.96
N ALA A 809 3.23 -16.08 1.87
CA ALA A 809 3.50 -16.72 0.59
C ALA A 809 4.63 -17.75 0.66
N VAL A 810 5.77 -17.39 1.26
CA VAL A 810 6.96 -18.26 1.39
C VAL A 810 6.66 -19.48 2.25
N GLY A 811 5.94 -19.31 3.37
CA GLY A 811 5.52 -20.42 4.22
C GLY A 811 4.46 -21.29 3.56
N GLY A 812 3.36 -20.68 3.09
CA GLY A 812 2.20 -21.40 2.60
C GLY A 812 2.42 -22.11 1.26
N ALA A 813 3.27 -21.59 0.39
CA ALA A 813 3.66 -22.26 -0.87
C ALA A 813 4.35 -23.63 -0.66
N THR A 814 4.77 -23.97 0.56
CA THR A 814 5.26 -25.32 0.88
C THR A 814 4.15 -26.37 0.98
N GLY A 815 2.89 -25.96 1.18
CA GLY A 815 1.77 -26.86 1.46
C GLY A 815 1.81 -27.51 2.85
N ILE A 816 2.79 -27.19 3.70
CA ILE A 816 2.91 -27.79 5.03
C ILE A 816 1.87 -27.20 5.98
N SER A 817 1.00 -28.03 6.54
CA SER A 817 0.00 -27.62 7.54
C SER A 817 0.68 -27.09 8.80
N PHE A 818 0.15 -26.01 9.38
CA PHE A 818 0.54 -25.54 10.72
C PHE A 818 0.43 -26.65 11.78
N GLY A 819 -0.52 -27.56 11.62
CA GLY A 819 -0.71 -28.70 12.49
C GLY A 819 0.44 -29.71 12.47
N THR A 820 1.16 -29.84 11.35
CA THR A 820 2.24 -30.83 11.15
C THR A 820 3.63 -30.22 10.95
N LEU A 821 3.74 -28.89 10.85
CA LEU A 821 4.99 -28.17 10.69
C LEU A 821 6.02 -28.54 11.78
N ALA A 822 7.23 -28.90 11.34
CA ALA A 822 8.37 -29.24 12.19
C ALA A 822 9.70 -28.93 11.49
N ARG A 823 10.66 -28.35 12.22
CA ARG A 823 12.01 -28.01 11.78
C ARG A 823 12.99 -28.05 12.94
N SER A 824 13.77 -29.12 13.06
CA SER A 824 14.84 -29.16 14.05
C SER A 824 15.87 -28.05 13.82
N LEU A 825 16.35 -27.47 14.92
CA LEU A 825 17.43 -26.48 14.94
C LEU A 825 18.76 -27.06 15.47
N GLU A 826 18.87 -28.39 15.59
CA GLU A 826 20.13 -29.05 15.92
C GLU A 826 21.22 -28.72 14.88
N GLY A 827 22.45 -28.47 15.35
CA GLY A 827 23.58 -28.11 14.48
C GLY A 827 23.55 -26.69 13.90
N THR A 828 22.51 -25.89 14.16
CA THR A 828 22.41 -24.49 13.72
C THR A 828 23.04 -23.52 14.73
N THR A 829 23.42 -22.33 14.26
CA THR A 829 23.95 -21.25 15.11
C THR A 829 23.20 -19.95 14.84
N PRO A 830 22.85 -19.16 15.87
CA PRO A 830 22.27 -17.84 15.66
C PRO A 830 23.26 -16.93 14.91
N ASN A 831 22.73 -16.04 14.07
CA ASN A 831 23.51 -15.07 13.31
C ASN A 831 24.23 -14.10 14.27
N PRO A 832 25.44 -13.63 13.94
CA PRO A 832 26.18 -12.70 14.80
C PRO A 832 25.39 -11.41 15.04
N VAL A 833 25.17 -11.08 16.32
CA VAL A 833 24.64 -9.76 16.69
C VAL A 833 25.80 -8.76 16.57
N PRO A 834 25.67 -7.67 15.79
CA PRO A 834 26.73 -6.67 15.69
C PRO A 834 27.00 -6.02 17.06
N SER A 835 28.22 -6.21 17.58
CA SER A 835 28.66 -5.55 18.81
C SER A 835 28.62 -4.04 18.64
N SER A 836 28.09 -3.32 19.64
CA SER A 836 27.88 -1.86 19.62
C SER A 836 29.18 -1.04 19.78
N SER A 837 30.29 -1.47 19.17
CA SER A 837 31.62 -0.92 19.46
C SER A 837 32.64 -1.01 18.32
N THR A 838 32.25 -0.79 17.06
CA THR A 838 33.02 -0.06 16.02
C THR A 838 32.20 0.12 14.74
N PRO A 839 32.22 1.28 14.06
CA PRO A 839 31.65 1.41 12.72
C PRO A 839 32.51 0.69 11.68
N VAL A 840 31.90 -0.14 10.84
CA VAL A 840 32.56 -0.67 9.63
C VAL A 840 32.40 0.36 8.52
N ILE A 841 33.51 0.91 8.04
CA ILE A 841 33.53 1.75 6.85
C ILE A 841 33.57 0.83 5.63
N VAL A 842 32.49 0.79 4.85
CA VAL A 842 32.48 0.18 3.51
C VAL A 842 32.78 1.28 2.50
N THR A 843 33.94 1.19 1.83
CA THR A 843 34.28 2.06 0.71
C THR A 843 33.73 1.46 -0.58
N PRO A 844 32.90 2.15 -1.36
CA PRO A 844 32.42 1.64 -2.65
C PRO A 844 33.55 1.66 -3.69
N GLY A 845 33.81 0.50 -4.31
CA GLY A 845 34.70 0.38 -5.47
C GLY A 845 35.97 -0.45 -5.23
N ASP A 846 35.86 -1.77 -5.42
CA ASP A 846 36.78 -2.52 -6.28
C ASP A 846 36.24 -3.94 -6.54
N SER A 847 36.12 -4.30 -7.82
CA SER A 847 35.57 -5.58 -8.27
C SER A 847 36.67 -6.55 -8.68
N ALA A 848 37.11 -7.46 -7.79
CA ALA A 848 37.78 -8.71 -8.19
C ALA A 848 37.91 -9.77 -7.07
N GLY A 849 37.21 -10.89 -7.25
CA GLY A 849 37.64 -12.28 -7.02
C GLY A 849 38.56 -12.71 -5.86
N GLY A 850 38.13 -13.79 -5.19
CA GLY A 850 39.03 -14.77 -4.56
C GLY A 850 38.93 -14.87 -3.03
N GLY A 851 38.55 -16.05 -2.53
CA GLY A 851 38.45 -16.30 -1.09
C GLY A 851 39.79 -16.62 -0.41
N GLY A 852 39.86 -16.38 0.89
CA GLY A 852 41.00 -16.77 1.72
C GLY A 852 40.85 -16.33 3.17
N ILE A 853 40.54 -17.26 4.08
CA ILE A 853 40.60 -17.02 5.52
C ILE A 853 42.08 -16.98 5.93
N VAL A 854 42.52 -15.89 6.55
CA VAL A 854 43.83 -15.80 7.22
C VAL A 854 43.65 -15.50 8.69
N ASN A 855 44.01 -16.50 9.52
CA ASN A 855 44.15 -16.32 10.96
C ASN A 855 45.35 -15.41 11.27
N ALA A 856 45.23 -14.59 12.31
CA ALA A 856 46.30 -13.71 12.77
C ALA A 856 46.47 -13.78 14.30
N ASP A 857 47.12 -14.85 14.78
CA ASP A 857 47.79 -14.86 16.08
C ASP A 857 49.23 -14.34 15.90
N GLY A 858 49.63 -13.31 16.65
CA GLY A 858 51.03 -12.92 16.81
C GLY A 858 51.37 -11.45 16.48
N PRO A 859 52.43 -10.87 17.09
CA PRO A 859 52.42 -9.43 17.38
C PRO A 859 53.43 -8.59 16.59
N GLY A 860 53.01 -7.35 16.29
CA GLY A 860 53.90 -6.19 16.18
C GLY A 860 54.50 -5.89 14.79
N GLY A 861 54.11 -4.74 14.22
CA GLY A 861 54.73 -4.19 13.01
C GLY A 861 53.97 -2.96 12.50
N GLY A 862 54.38 -1.76 12.90
CA GLY A 862 53.69 -0.52 12.52
C GLY A 862 54.03 -0.03 11.12
N GLY A 863 53.01 0.37 10.35
CA GLY A 863 53.13 1.15 9.11
C GLY A 863 52.10 2.27 9.12
N GLY A 864 52.52 3.52 8.90
CA GLY A 864 51.67 4.70 9.07
C GLY A 864 50.68 4.92 7.93
N LEU A 865 49.43 5.27 8.28
CA LEU A 865 48.39 5.68 7.32
C LEU A 865 48.54 7.17 6.95
N ALA A 866 48.23 7.49 5.69
CA ALA A 866 48.07 8.87 5.25
C ALA A 866 46.78 9.48 5.82
N ALA A 867 46.87 10.69 6.38
CA ALA A 867 45.77 11.33 7.07
C ALA A 867 45.12 12.45 6.24
N THR A 868 43.86 12.25 5.86
CA THR A 868 42.95 13.32 5.40
C THR A 868 41.62 13.23 6.15
N GLY A 869 41.67 13.49 7.46
CA GLY A 869 40.49 13.73 8.31
C GLY A 869 40.59 15.13 8.91
N ALA A 870 39.47 15.87 8.97
CA ALA A 870 39.46 17.24 9.48
C ALA A 870 39.97 17.32 10.92
N GLN A 871 40.87 18.27 11.20
CA GLN A 871 41.52 18.39 12.50
C GLN A 871 40.52 18.89 13.58
N ALA A 872 39.89 17.96 14.29
CA ALA A 872 39.07 18.25 15.47
C ALA A 872 39.84 19.07 16.53
N LEU A 873 41.16 18.87 16.64
CA LEU A 873 42.06 19.68 17.47
C LEU A 873 42.15 21.15 17.02
N GLY A 874 42.07 21.43 15.70
CA GLY A 874 42.05 22.80 15.17
C GLY A 874 40.74 23.52 15.49
N LEU A 875 39.60 22.82 15.38
CA LEU A 875 38.29 23.34 15.76
C LEU A 875 38.17 23.54 17.28
N ALA A 876 38.70 22.62 18.09
CA ALA A 876 38.77 22.77 19.54
C ALA A 876 39.66 23.96 19.96
N ALA A 877 40.80 24.17 19.28
CA ALA A 877 41.65 25.33 19.51
C ALA A 877 40.96 26.65 19.12
N ALA A 878 40.25 26.69 17.99
CA ALA A 878 39.47 27.85 17.57
C ALA A 878 38.34 28.17 18.58
N ALA A 879 37.61 27.16 19.06
CA ALA A 879 36.59 27.31 20.09
C ALA A 879 37.20 27.85 21.41
N ALA A 880 38.35 27.32 21.84
CA ALA A 880 39.05 27.81 23.03
C ALA A 880 39.49 29.28 22.88
N VAL A 881 39.98 29.70 21.70
CA VAL A 881 40.32 31.09 21.40
C VAL A 881 39.09 32.00 21.44
N LEU A 882 37.94 31.56 20.90
CA LEU A 882 36.68 32.31 20.94
C LEU A 882 36.14 32.47 22.37
N VAL A 883 36.20 31.41 23.19
CA VAL A 883 35.82 31.47 24.62
C VAL A 883 36.74 32.42 25.40
N LEU A 884 38.06 32.37 25.15
CA LEU A 884 39.02 33.29 25.78
C LEU A 884 38.84 34.74 25.32
N ALA A 885 38.47 34.97 24.06
CA ALA A 885 38.12 36.28 23.53
C ALA A 885 36.83 36.83 24.18
N GLY A 886 35.78 36.01 24.27
CA GLY A 886 34.52 36.34 24.95
C GLY A 886 34.71 36.63 26.44
N TRP A 887 35.54 35.86 27.13
CA TRP A 887 35.90 36.14 28.52
C TRP A 887 36.66 37.47 28.66
N ARG A 888 37.59 37.78 27.74
CA ARG A 888 38.28 39.08 27.71
C ARG A 888 37.33 40.27 27.46
N THR A 889 36.35 40.15 26.57
CA THR A 889 35.35 41.22 26.35
C THR A 889 34.45 41.41 27.57
N VAL A 890 34.01 40.33 28.24
CA VAL A 890 33.24 40.44 29.50
C VAL A 890 34.05 41.09 30.64
N VAL A 891 35.32 40.71 30.81
CA VAL A 891 36.20 41.28 31.84
C VAL A 891 36.54 42.76 31.55
N THR A 892 36.76 43.13 30.28
CA THR A 892 37.01 44.53 29.91
C THR A 892 35.75 45.40 29.97
N ALA A 893 34.57 44.86 29.65
CA ALA A 893 33.29 45.53 29.86
C ALA A 893 33.00 45.78 31.35
N ARG A 894 33.27 44.80 32.23
CA ARG A 894 33.19 44.97 33.69
C ARG A 894 34.19 46.01 34.20
N LYS A 895 35.43 46.03 33.72
CA LYS A 895 36.41 47.09 34.07
C LYS A 895 35.99 48.48 33.58
N ARG A 896 35.38 48.62 32.40
CA ARG A 896 34.85 49.91 31.92
C ARG A 896 33.67 50.41 32.75
N ARG A 897 32.75 49.54 33.19
CA ARG A 897 31.66 49.92 34.12
C ARG A 897 32.14 50.26 35.54
N GLY A 898 33.31 49.78 35.96
CA GLY A 898 33.94 50.18 37.24
C GLY A 898 34.68 51.52 37.18
N ALA A 899 35.05 52.00 35.99
CA ALA A 899 35.85 53.22 35.80
C ALA A 899 35.01 54.50 35.59
N THR A 900 33.69 54.38 35.46
CA THR A 900 32.76 55.52 35.26
C THR A 900 32.02 55.96 36.53
N ALA A 901 32.34 55.38 37.70
CA ALA A 901 31.77 55.73 39.00
C ALA A 901 32.81 56.40 39.93
N GLY A 902 33.54 57.39 39.39
CA GLY A 902 34.62 58.09 40.09
C GLY A 902 34.95 59.42 39.44
N GLY A 903 34.00 60.36 39.46
CA GLY A 903 34.12 61.73 38.97
C GLY A 903 33.25 62.66 39.81
N GLU A 904 33.88 63.62 40.46
CA GLU A 904 33.42 64.35 41.65
C GLU A 904 32.22 65.31 41.47
N ARG A 905 31.47 65.44 42.59
CA ARG A 905 30.76 66.63 43.13
C ARG A 905 29.71 67.36 42.28
#